data_AF-A0A2I4BQQ3-F1
#
_entry.id   AF-A0A2I4BQQ3-F1
#
_cell.length_a   1.000
_cell.length_b   1.000
_cell.length_c   1.000
_cell.angle_alpha   90.00
_cell.angle_beta   90.00
_cell.angle_gamma   90.00
#
_symmetry.space_group_name_H-M   'P 1'
#
loop_
_entity.id
_entity.type
_entity.pdbx_description
1 polymer ?
#
loop_
_entity_poly.entity_id
_entity_poly.type
_entity_poly.pdbx_seq_one_letter_code
_entity_poly.pdbx_strand_id
1 'polypeptide(L)'
;MRLFRSFANDDRHVMAKHASVYPAPEELEAIQTLVSTVEGALKKVSDWMDGLKTSSGKTSTSDDAGCRKEEDSAAEAECDGTSVLCGVTRVGLVAKGLLIKHDLNLELVLMCRERPTKLLLYTISANLPLQIQTMTDDKYEVRSCVPEAAIQVCSTKDPRLSLKITLSSLAMRDEHDTGEEEDTQAAEEESEGKQEEEAKEEEDVLDGQKCQAALAALRHAKWFQARVTDLKSCVVVLRILREMCNRLPEWQPLKGWPLEVICEKAIATCNRPLGPGEALRRVMECIASGVLLPGGPGVHDPCEREPRDVLSDLSAQQADAITHSAQHALRLVAFGQLYKVLNMDPLPASKPCPRLLEGGCLKRLREDVGSEDRDFLKRMKVLDWRMTDPNHPMNALMRLNQIHPGLQYRLLSQSGPVHAPVFTMSVEIQGTTYQATGNSKRTAKLQVALKALQALGYVLGCDADLDSLSADEKSDGEGKNDRMSTSSSSTSVTSSTETQESRAPGPILTAGGKNPVMELNEKRRGLKYELISESGSSYDKRFIIEVEVDKQVFRGTGPNKKVAKASAALAALNSLFSGSKSASSKKKRPNPPPKRPVTSVLTIPTLAARPPRVPVIPRAPYISSPPTHSYIPPGGLYIDSAYYQPQTIATPIIIHLGPQDLF
;
A
#
# COMPACT_ATOMS: atom_id res chain seq x y z
N MET A 1 30.50 4.79 2.91
CA MET A 1 29.02 4.85 2.85
C MET A 1 28.62 6.31 2.98
N ARG A 2 27.79 6.85 2.08
CA ARG A 2 27.22 8.20 2.26
C ARG A 2 26.23 8.15 3.43
N LEU A 3 26.16 9.20 4.27
CA LEU A 3 25.11 9.29 5.29
C LEU A 3 23.74 9.22 4.61
N PHE A 4 22.79 8.52 5.23
CA PHE A 4 21.38 8.65 4.89
C PHE A 4 20.97 10.11 5.07
N ARG A 5 20.76 10.80 3.94
CA ARG A 5 20.21 12.15 3.92
C ARG A 5 18.73 12.04 4.31
N SER A 6 18.30 12.81 5.31
CA SER A 6 16.88 12.93 5.62
C SER A 6 16.18 13.74 4.52
N PHE A 7 15.26 13.11 3.79
CA PHE A 7 14.42 13.78 2.80
C PHE A 7 13.26 14.57 3.44
N ALA A 8 13.13 14.57 4.76
CA ALA A 8 12.09 15.31 5.49
C ALA A 8 12.03 16.82 5.19
N ASN A 9 13.15 17.44 4.80
CA ASN A 9 13.11 18.84 4.32
C ASN A 9 12.60 18.94 2.88
N ASP A 10 12.97 18.00 2.00
CA ASP A 10 12.46 17.94 0.63
C ASP A 10 10.94 17.67 0.67
N ASP A 11 10.48 16.70 1.48
CA ASP A 11 9.06 16.39 1.70
C ASP A 11 8.23 17.61 2.13
N ARG A 12 8.73 18.43 3.07
CA ARG A 12 8.06 19.67 3.51
C ARG A 12 7.84 20.65 2.35
N HIS A 13 8.84 20.82 1.48
CA HIS A 13 8.72 21.72 0.32
C HIS A 13 7.73 21.16 -0.72
N VAL A 14 7.77 19.85 -0.98
CA VAL A 14 6.82 19.21 -1.90
C VAL A 14 5.39 19.35 -1.38
N MET A 15 5.13 19.08 -0.09
CA MET A 15 3.78 19.23 0.49
C MET A 15 3.31 20.68 0.57
N ALA A 16 4.20 21.64 0.86
CA ALA A 16 3.84 23.06 0.83
C ALA A 16 3.54 23.56 -0.58
N LYS A 17 4.31 23.12 -1.60
CA LYS A 17 4.00 23.41 -3.00
C LYS A 17 2.67 22.76 -3.41
N HIS A 18 2.43 21.50 -3.06
CA HIS A 18 1.16 20.81 -3.29
C HIS A 18 -0.02 21.59 -2.74
N ALA A 19 0.01 22.00 -1.47
CA ALA A 19 -1.03 22.82 -0.86
C ALA A 19 -1.21 24.19 -1.55
N SER A 20 -0.14 24.78 -2.08
CA SER A 20 -0.23 26.05 -2.82
C SER A 20 -0.91 25.92 -4.19
N VAL A 21 -0.81 24.76 -4.86
CA VAL A 21 -1.37 24.49 -6.21
C VAL A 21 -2.69 23.71 -6.19
N TYR A 22 -3.06 23.11 -5.06
CA TYR A 22 -4.32 22.38 -4.92
C TYR A 22 -5.52 23.34 -4.99
N PRO A 23 -6.62 23.01 -5.72
CA PRO A 23 -7.77 23.90 -5.83
C PRO A 23 -8.38 24.26 -4.47
N ALA A 24 -9.03 25.42 -4.40
CA ALA A 24 -9.82 25.82 -3.25
C ALA A 24 -11.03 24.86 -3.08
N PRO A 25 -11.56 24.66 -1.86
CA PRO A 25 -12.74 23.82 -1.65
C PRO A 25 -13.95 24.32 -2.45
N GLU A 26 -14.10 25.65 -2.56
CA GLU A 26 -15.12 26.32 -3.38
C GLU A 26 -15.01 25.98 -4.88
N GLU A 27 -13.78 25.92 -5.42
CA GLU A 27 -13.54 25.50 -6.82
C GLU A 27 -13.91 24.02 -7.02
N LEU A 28 -13.58 23.16 -6.06
CA LEU A 28 -13.91 21.71 -6.12
C LEU A 28 -15.42 21.47 -6.02
N GLU A 29 -16.11 22.19 -5.14
CA GLU A 29 -17.57 22.10 -4.99
C GLU A 29 -18.29 22.59 -6.26
N ALA A 30 -17.81 23.68 -6.87
CA ALA A 30 -18.33 24.17 -8.15
C ALA A 30 -18.12 23.16 -9.29
N ILE A 31 -16.94 22.54 -9.37
CA ILE A 31 -16.62 21.48 -10.34
C ILE A 31 -17.52 20.25 -10.12
N GLN A 32 -17.67 19.79 -8.88
CA GLN A 32 -18.50 18.64 -8.53
C GLN A 32 -19.99 18.91 -8.83
N THR A 33 -20.47 20.13 -8.56
CA THR A 33 -21.85 20.54 -8.86
C THR A 33 -22.10 20.53 -10.37
N LEU A 34 -21.25 21.19 -11.16
CA LEU A 34 -21.35 21.21 -12.62
C LEU A 34 -21.34 19.80 -13.22
N VAL A 35 -20.40 18.95 -12.81
CA VAL A 35 -20.29 17.56 -13.31
C VAL A 35 -21.53 16.75 -12.93
N SER A 36 -21.98 16.81 -11.68
CA SER A 36 -23.17 16.09 -11.20
C SER A 36 -24.46 16.54 -11.90
N THR A 37 -24.65 17.85 -12.09
CA THR A 37 -25.81 18.40 -12.81
C THR A 37 -25.82 17.95 -14.27
N VAL A 38 -24.68 17.95 -14.95
CA VAL A 38 -24.60 17.54 -16.36
C VAL A 38 -24.73 16.02 -16.51
N GLU A 39 -24.14 15.22 -15.62
CA GLU A 39 -24.35 13.76 -15.59
C GLU A 39 -25.83 13.40 -15.39
N GLY A 40 -26.51 14.06 -14.44
CA GLY A 40 -27.94 13.88 -14.20
C GLY A 40 -28.81 14.34 -15.37
N ALA A 41 -28.46 15.47 -16.01
CA ALA A 41 -29.17 15.97 -17.18
C ALA A 41 -28.98 15.06 -18.41
N LEU A 42 -27.77 14.55 -18.65
CA LEU A 42 -27.49 13.56 -19.70
C LEU A 42 -28.25 12.25 -19.45
N LYS A 43 -28.38 11.81 -18.19
CA LYS A 43 -29.25 10.67 -17.86
C LYS A 43 -30.72 10.95 -18.26
N LYS A 44 -31.27 12.13 -17.94
CA LYS A 44 -32.62 12.49 -18.38
C LYS A 44 -32.76 12.57 -19.91
N VAL A 45 -31.71 12.99 -20.63
CA VAL A 45 -31.70 12.95 -22.10
C VAL A 45 -31.76 11.50 -22.60
N SER A 46 -31.02 10.56 -22.01
CA SER A 46 -31.13 9.13 -22.33
C SER A 46 -32.55 8.61 -22.10
N ASP A 47 -33.08 8.83 -20.88
CA ASP A 47 -34.41 8.35 -20.50
C ASP A 47 -35.52 8.91 -21.43
N TRP A 48 -35.35 10.15 -21.95
CA TRP A 48 -36.22 10.75 -22.97
C TRP A 48 -36.06 10.11 -24.36
N MET A 49 -34.83 9.85 -24.81
CA MET A 49 -34.57 9.18 -26.09
C MET A 49 -35.12 7.75 -26.13
N ASP A 50 -35.02 7.02 -25.01
CA ASP A 50 -35.54 5.66 -24.89
C ASP A 50 -37.08 5.65 -24.84
N GLY A 51 -37.70 6.71 -24.30
CA GLY A 51 -39.13 6.99 -24.37
C GLY A 51 -39.68 7.24 -25.80
N LEU A 52 -38.86 7.79 -26.69
CA LEU A 52 -39.22 7.98 -28.11
C LEU A 52 -39.22 6.64 -28.88
N LYS A 53 -38.24 5.78 -28.63
CA LYS A 53 -38.19 4.44 -29.27
C LYS A 53 -39.37 3.56 -28.84
N THR A 54 -39.72 3.57 -27.55
CA THR A 54 -40.83 2.77 -27.01
C THR A 54 -42.22 3.23 -27.46
N SER A 55 -42.40 4.51 -27.78
CA SER A 55 -43.67 5.04 -28.32
C SER A 55 -43.86 4.81 -29.82
N SER A 56 -42.79 4.66 -30.60
CA SER A 56 -42.85 4.36 -32.04
C SER A 56 -43.27 2.91 -32.36
N GLY A 57 -43.09 1.98 -31.42
CA GLY A 57 -43.34 0.54 -31.63
C GLY A 57 -44.79 0.06 -31.46
N LYS A 58 -45.79 0.95 -31.33
CA LYS A 58 -47.16 0.57 -30.95
C LYS A 58 -48.27 1.17 -31.83
N THR A 59 -48.45 0.59 -33.02
CA THR A 59 -49.60 0.83 -33.89
C THR A 59 -50.47 -0.42 -34.05
N SER A 60 -51.55 -0.45 -33.24
CA SER A 60 -52.85 -1.12 -33.48
C SER A 60 -52.94 -2.60 -33.93
N THR A 61 -53.44 -3.46 -33.02
CA THR A 61 -54.66 -4.27 -33.24
C THR A 61 -55.40 -4.57 -31.91
N SER A 62 -56.64 -4.07 -31.80
CA SER A 62 -57.83 -4.57 -31.05
C SER A 62 -57.72 -5.23 -29.65
N ASP A 63 -58.36 -4.56 -28.67
CA ASP A 63 -59.43 -5.04 -27.76
C ASP A 63 -59.40 -6.47 -27.14
N ASP A 64 -59.38 -6.57 -25.79
CA ASP A 64 -60.58 -6.79 -24.95
C ASP A 64 -60.25 -6.67 -23.43
N ALA A 65 -61.27 -6.65 -22.57
CA ALA A 65 -61.23 -6.26 -21.16
C ALA A 65 -60.87 -7.36 -20.13
N GLY A 66 -60.39 -6.96 -18.95
CA GLY A 66 -60.29 -7.85 -17.78
C GLY A 66 -59.60 -7.24 -16.55
N CYS A 67 -60.33 -7.04 -15.45
CA CYS A 67 -59.81 -6.47 -14.20
C CYS A 67 -59.54 -7.55 -13.14
N ARG A 68 -58.40 -7.46 -12.42
CA ARG A 68 -58.30 -7.69 -10.96
C ARG A 68 -56.91 -7.35 -10.40
N LYS A 69 -56.85 -7.20 -9.07
CA LYS A 69 -55.71 -6.75 -8.29
C LYS A 69 -54.85 -7.89 -7.72
N GLU A 70 -53.66 -7.46 -7.28
CA GLU A 70 -52.97 -7.76 -6.01
C GLU A 70 -51.80 -8.78 -6.01
N GLU A 71 -50.77 -8.33 -5.26
CA GLU A 71 -49.65 -9.03 -4.62
C GLU A 71 -48.30 -9.28 -5.34
N ASP A 72 -47.27 -9.16 -4.49
CA ASP A 72 -45.83 -9.04 -4.76
C ASP A 72 -45.21 -10.17 -5.57
N SER A 73 -44.33 -9.78 -6.50
CA SER A 73 -43.03 -10.45 -6.63
C SER A 73 -41.97 -9.46 -7.13
N ALA A 74 -40.92 -9.28 -6.34
CA ALA A 74 -39.72 -8.58 -6.76
C ALA A 74 -38.90 -9.49 -7.68
N ALA A 75 -39.36 -9.62 -8.93
CA ALA A 75 -38.55 -10.15 -10.02
C ALA A 75 -37.69 -9.03 -10.61
N GLU A 76 -36.42 -9.31 -10.86
CA GLU A 76 -35.49 -8.32 -11.38
C GLU A 76 -35.94 -7.84 -12.77
N ALA A 77 -36.04 -6.52 -12.94
CA ALA A 77 -36.30 -5.92 -14.23
C ALA A 77 -35.01 -5.95 -15.07
N GLU A 78 -34.74 -7.08 -15.72
CA GLU A 78 -33.93 -7.08 -16.94
C GLU A 78 -34.63 -6.19 -17.98
N CYS A 79 -34.25 -4.93 -17.98
CA CYS A 79 -34.70 -3.97 -18.98
C CYS A 79 -33.89 -4.21 -20.26
N ASP A 80 -34.31 -5.19 -21.08
CA ASP A 80 -33.81 -5.40 -22.44
C ASP A 80 -34.34 -4.31 -23.40
N GLY A 81 -34.20 -3.05 -22.98
CA GLY A 81 -34.42 -1.86 -23.78
C GLY A 81 -33.08 -1.43 -24.35
N THR A 82 -32.94 -1.48 -25.68
CA THR A 82 -31.69 -1.15 -26.38
C THR A 82 -31.43 0.37 -26.39
N SER A 83 -30.97 0.89 -25.25
CA SER A 83 -30.72 2.33 -25.09
C SER A 83 -29.70 2.85 -26.09
N VAL A 84 -29.93 4.05 -26.61
CA VAL A 84 -28.99 4.69 -27.57
C VAL A 84 -27.69 5.08 -26.86
N LEU A 85 -27.83 5.58 -25.63
CA LEU A 85 -26.74 5.99 -24.77
C LEU A 85 -26.51 4.91 -23.72
N CYS A 86 -25.28 4.42 -23.62
CA CYS A 86 -24.89 3.36 -22.69
C CYS A 86 -24.45 3.91 -21.32
N GLY A 87 -23.95 5.15 -21.28
CA GLY A 87 -23.59 5.81 -20.03
C GLY A 87 -22.64 6.99 -20.19
N VAL A 88 -22.46 7.75 -19.11
CA VAL A 88 -21.52 8.88 -19.01
C VAL A 88 -20.36 8.45 -18.12
N THR A 89 -19.12 8.67 -18.57
CA THR A 89 -17.92 8.40 -17.76
C THR A 89 -17.06 9.65 -17.61
N ARG A 90 -16.63 9.94 -16.39
CA ARG A 90 -15.63 10.97 -16.10
C ARG A 90 -14.28 10.53 -16.68
N VAL A 91 -13.57 11.43 -17.35
CA VAL A 91 -12.21 11.18 -17.85
C VAL A 91 -11.27 12.32 -17.44
N GLY A 92 -10.06 12.33 -18.01
CA GLY A 92 -9.11 13.43 -17.85
C GLY A 92 -8.78 13.74 -16.40
N LEU A 93 -8.72 15.03 -16.07
CA LEU A 93 -8.26 15.52 -14.76
C LEU A 93 -9.24 15.22 -13.61
N VAL A 94 -10.54 15.16 -13.91
CA VAL A 94 -11.60 14.94 -12.93
C VAL A 94 -11.54 13.50 -12.41
N ALA A 95 -11.53 12.52 -13.32
CA ALA A 95 -11.46 11.10 -12.96
C ALA A 95 -10.15 10.73 -12.24
N LYS A 96 -9.03 11.33 -12.66
CA LYS A 96 -7.70 11.06 -12.11
C LYS A 96 -7.40 11.85 -10.83
N GLY A 97 -8.29 12.75 -10.41
CA GLY A 97 -8.06 13.66 -9.28
C GLY A 97 -6.81 14.54 -9.46
N LEU A 98 -6.49 14.94 -10.70
CA LEU A 98 -5.27 15.70 -11.05
C LEU A 98 -5.49 17.22 -11.20
N LEU A 99 -6.66 17.70 -10.79
CA LEU A 99 -7.00 19.13 -10.77
C LEU A 99 -6.02 19.95 -9.92
N ILE A 100 -5.65 21.12 -10.43
CA ILE A 100 -4.87 22.18 -9.79
C ILE A 100 -5.60 23.53 -9.98
N LYS A 101 -5.22 24.55 -9.21
CA LYS A 101 -5.83 25.89 -9.29
C LYS A 101 -5.87 26.41 -10.73
N HIS A 102 -6.99 27.06 -11.08
CA HIS A 102 -7.28 27.60 -12.40
C HIS A 102 -7.46 26.55 -13.52
N ASP A 103 -7.64 25.26 -13.20
CA ASP A 103 -8.19 24.30 -14.15
C ASP A 103 -9.68 24.58 -14.39
N LEU A 104 -9.97 25.30 -15.47
CA LEU A 104 -11.34 25.62 -15.89
C LEU A 104 -11.93 24.58 -16.85
N ASN A 105 -11.08 23.73 -17.45
CA ASN A 105 -11.48 22.75 -18.46
C ASN A 105 -11.65 21.36 -17.86
N LEU A 106 -12.84 20.78 -18.05
CA LEU A 106 -13.27 19.49 -17.52
C LEU A 106 -13.71 18.58 -18.68
N GLU A 107 -13.62 17.27 -18.51
CA GLU A 107 -13.83 16.30 -19.60
C GLU A 107 -14.71 15.11 -19.16
N LEU A 108 -15.73 14.81 -19.97
CA LEU A 108 -16.57 13.60 -19.88
C LEU A 108 -16.57 12.87 -21.23
N VAL A 109 -16.78 11.56 -21.21
CA VAL A 109 -17.09 10.76 -22.39
C VAL A 109 -18.52 10.24 -22.27
N LEU A 110 -19.32 10.49 -23.31
CA LEU A 110 -20.65 9.91 -23.46
C LEU A 110 -20.55 8.69 -24.38
N MET A 111 -20.82 7.51 -23.83
CA MET A 111 -20.79 6.25 -24.56
C MET A 111 -22.12 6.03 -25.29
N CYS A 112 -22.05 5.84 -26.60
CA CYS A 112 -23.15 5.50 -27.49
C CYS A 112 -23.06 4.02 -27.88
N ARG A 113 -24.21 3.37 -28.13
CA ARG A 113 -24.26 1.99 -28.61
C ARG A 113 -23.75 1.90 -30.06
N GLU A 114 -24.40 2.64 -30.94
CA GLU A 114 -24.01 2.81 -32.35
C GLU A 114 -22.99 3.94 -32.51
N ARG A 115 -22.38 4.04 -33.71
CA ARG A 115 -21.44 5.11 -34.03
C ARG A 115 -22.11 6.48 -33.88
N PRO A 116 -21.51 7.45 -33.17
CA PRO A 116 -22.17 8.71 -32.92
C PRO A 116 -22.21 9.55 -34.20
N THR A 117 -23.40 10.03 -34.55
CA THR A 117 -23.63 10.87 -35.74
C THR A 117 -23.79 12.35 -35.41
N LYS A 118 -23.72 13.22 -36.43
CA LYS A 118 -23.98 14.66 -36.29
C LYS A 118 -25.41 14.90 -35.81
N LEU A 119 -26.39 14.16 -36.35
CA LEU A 119 -27.78 14.19 -35.90
C LEU A 119 -27.95 13.87 -34.40
N LEU A 120 -27.24 12.85 -33.90
CA LEU A 120 -27.24 12.48 -32.48
C LEU A 120 -26.68 13.62 -31.62
N LEU A 121 -25.53 14.19 -32.03
CA LEU A 121 -24.88 15.30 -31.32
C LEU A 121 -25.79 16.54 -31.27
N TYR A 122 -26.44 16.91 -32.38
CA TYR A 122 -27.40 18.01 -32.40
C TYR A 122 -28.61 17.75 -31.49
N THR A 123 -29.19 16.54 -31.55
CA THR A 123 -30.33 16.12 -30.73
C THR A 123 -30.03 16.24 -29.23
N ILE A 124 -28.87 15.77 -28.79
CA ILE A 124 -28.44 15.89 -27.39
C ILE A 124 -28.19 17.36 -27.04
N SER A 125 -27.51 18.13 -27.90
CA SER A 125 -27.20 19.54 -27.63
C SER A 125 -28.43 20.43 -27.50
N ALA A 126 -29.53 20.11 -28.18
CA ALA A 126 -30.80 20.83 -28.09
C ALA A 126 -31.61 20.47 -26.82
N ASN A 127 -31.56 19.20 -26.39
CA ASN A 127 -32.30 18.73 -25.21
C ASN A 127 -31.56 18.96 -23.88
N LEU A 128 -30.22 18.96 -23.88
CA LEU A 128 -29.41 19.10 -22.68
C LEU A 128 -29.71 20.40 -21.89
N PRO A 129 -29.85 21.60 -22.50
CA PRO A 129 -30.26 22.83 -21.80
C PRO A 129 -31.62 22.68 -21.10
N LEU A 130 -32.59 22.06 -21.76
CA LEU A 130 -33.94 21.85 -21.24
C LEU A 130 -33.88 20.97 -19.98
N GLN A 131 -33.12 19.87 -20.04
CA GLN A 131 -32.97 18.97 -18.90
C GLN A 131 -32.20 19.61 -17.74
N ILE A 132 -31.14 20.38 -18.00
CA ILE A 132 -30.41 21.14 -16.98
C ILE A 132 -31.35 22.12 -16.25
N GLN A 133 -32.20 22.84 -17.00
CA GLN A 133 -33.15 23.80 -16.42
C GLN A 133 -34.22 23.14 -15.52
N THR A 134 -34.49 21.83 -15.67
CA THR A 134 -35.34 21.07 -14.72
C THR A 134 -34.63 20.65 -13.44
N MET A 135 -33.31 20.81 -13.35
CA MET A 135 -32.49 20.36 -12.22
C MET A 135 -31.89 21.52 -11.42
N THR A 136 -31.61 22.65 -12.07
CA THR A 136 -30.99 23.82 -11.45
C THR A 136 -31.51 25.12 -12.06
N ASP A 137 -31.71 26.15 -11.23
CA ASP A 137 -31.97 27.53 -11.68
C ASP A 137 -30.73 28.21 -12.32
N ASP A 138 -29.58 27.55 -12.23
CA ASP A 138 -28.30 28.01 -12.77
C ASP A 138 -28.29 28.03 -14.31
N LYS A 139 -27.73 29.10 -14.87
CA LYS A 139 -27.60 29.27 -16.31
C LYS A 139 -26.32 28.62 -16.83
N TYR A 140 -26.47 27.80 -17.85
CA TYR A 140 -25.38 27.15 -18.56
C TYR A 140 -25.52 27.41 -20.06
N GLU A 141 -24.42 27.76 -20.72
CA GLU A 141 -24.36 27.85 -22.18
C GLU A 141 -23.94 26.50 -22.75
N VAL A 142 -24.79 25.87 -23.56
CA VAL A 142 -24.47 24.62 -24.27
C VAL A 142 -24.19 24.91 -25.73
N ARG A 143 -23.10 24.36 -26.28
CA ARG A 143 -22.68 24.53 -27.67
C ARG A 143 -22.26 23.19 -28.27
N SER A 144 -22.75 22.88 -29.47
CA SER A 144 -22.36 21.71 -30.25
C SER A 144 -21.08 21.99 -31.07
N CYS A 145 -20.07 21.13 -30.95
CA CYS A 145 -18.78 21.22 -31.63
C CYS A 145 -18.50 19.96 -32.46
N VAL A 146 -19.14 19.88 -33.64
CA VAL A 146 -18.97 18.78 -34.61
C VAL A 146 -17.50 18.40 -34.90
N PRO A 147 -16.57 19.33 -35.21
CA PRO A 147 -15.17 18.97 -35.51
C PRO A 147 -14.37 18.47 -34.30
N GLU A 148 -14.95 18.50 -33.09
CA GLU A 148 -14.35 17.90 -31.89
C GLU A 148 -15.11 16.65 -31.42
N ALA A 149 -16.12 16.20 -32.18
CA ALA A 149 -17.09 15.16 -31.79
C ALA A 149 -17.72 15.40 -30.39
N ALA A 150 -17.90 16.67 -30.01
CA ALA A 150 -18.16 17.04 -28.62
C ALA A 150 -19.25 18.11 -28.43
N ILE A 151 -19.79 18.16 -27.21
CA ILE A 151 -20.69 19.18 -26.70
C ILE A 151 -19.96 19.93 -25.57
N GLN A 152 -19.91 21.25 -25.67
CA GLN A 152 -19.31 22.12 -24.66
C GLN A 152 -20.41 22.72 -23.78
N VAL A 153 -20.29 22.58 -22.46
CA VAL A 153 -21.17 23.18 -21.46
C VAL A 153 -20.36 24.17 -20.62
N CYS A 154 -20.69 25.46 -20.72
CA CYS A 154 -20.02 26.53 -19.99
C CYS A 154 -20.92 27.07 -18.86
N SER A 155 -20.39 27.15 -17.64
CA SER A 155 -21.04 27.84 -16.53
C SER A 155 -20.99 29.36 -16.72
N THR A 156 -22.09 30.07 -16.45
CA THR A 156 -22.09 31.53 -16.43
C THR A 156 -21.67 32.12 -15.07
N LYS A 157 -21.47 31.29 -14.04
CA LYS A 157 -20.92 31.72 -12.75
C LYS A 157 -19.40 31.88 -12.86
N ASP A 158 -18.82 32.79 -12.08
CA ASP A 158 -17.37 32.83 -11.89
C ASP A 158 -16.95 31.85 -10.78
N PRO A 159 -15.88 31.05 -10.98
CA PRO A 159 -15.07 30.95 -12.19
C PRO A 159 -15.82 30.23 -13.33
N ARG A 160 -15.68 30.73 -14.56
CA ARG A 160 -16.31 30.17 -15.76
C ARG A 160 -15.72 28.81 -16.15
N LEU A 161 -16.23 27.76 -15.53
CA LEU A 161 -15.92 26.37 -15.84
C LEU A 161 -16.48 25.97 -17.21
N SER A 162 -15.71 25.21 -17.98
CA SER A 162 -16.05 24.66 -19.29
C SER A 162 -15.91 23.13 -19.25
N LEU A 163 -17.01 22.43 -19.47
CA LEU A 163 -17.10 20.97 -19.50
C LEU A 163 -17.27 20.49 -20.94
N LYS A 164 -16.31 19.71 -21.44
CA LYS A 164 -16.35 19.07 -22.76
C LYS A 164 -16.86 17.64 -22.62
N ILE A 165 -17.96 17.33 -23.30
CA ILE A 165 -18.55 16.00 -23.39
C ILE A 165 -18.25 15.46 -24.79
N THR A 166 -17.31 14.52 -24.91
CA THR A 166 -16.99 13.90 -26.21
C THR A 166 -17.82 12.64 -26.40
N LEU A 167 -18.44 12.47 -27.57
CA LEU A 167 -19.24 11.28 -27.90
C LEU A 167 -18.31 10.20 -28.48
N SER A 168 -18.53 8.95 -28.11
CA SER A 168 -17.85 7.80 -28.72
C SER A 168 -18.65 6.50 -28.58
N SER A 169 -18.35 5.51 -29.40
CA SER A 169 -18.87 4.13 -29.33
C SER A 169 -17.72 3.12 -29.40
N LEU A 170 -17.94 1.92 -28.85
CA LEU A 170 -17.01 0.80 -28.97
C LEU A 170 -16.89 0.33 -30.44
N ALA A 171 -17.95 0.46 -31.24
CA ALA A 171 -17.99 0.12 -32.67
C ALA A 171 -17.12 1.02 -33.59
N MET A 172 -16.35 1.94 -32.99
CA MET A 172 -15.31 2.76 -33.65
C MET A 172 -13.90 2.17 -33.49
N ARG A 173 -13.75 1.06 -32.74
CA ARG A 173 -12.47 0.34 -32.57
C ARG A 173 -12.26 -0.73 -33.66
N ASP A 174 -13.34 -1.36 -34.10
CA ASP A 174 -13.28 -2.60 -34.89
C ASP A 174 -12.67 -2.42 -36.29
N GLU A 175 -12.86 -1.26 -36.94
CA GLU A 175 -12.29 -0.96 -38.27
C GLU A 175 -10.76 -0.92 -38.31
N HIS A 176 -10.11 -0.67 -37.17
CA HIS A 176 -8.66 -0.62 -37.10
C HIS A 176 -8.02 -2.00 -36.92
N ASP A 177 -8.79 -2.99 -36.45
CA ASP A 177 -8.38 -4.40 -36.30
C ASP A 177 -8.71 -5.22 -37.57
N THR A 178 -9.58 -4.75 -38.47
CA THR A 178 -9.92 -5.40 -39.76
C THR A 178 -9.10 -4.90 -40.96
N GLY A 179 -8.08 -4.06 -40.73
CA GLY A 179 -7.31 -3.39 -41.79
C GLY A 179 -6.22 -4.23 -42.46
N GLU A 180 -5.94 -5.45 -42.00
CA GLU A 180 -4.93 -6.35 -42.57
C GLU A 180 -5.56 -7.70 -42.99
N GLU A 181 -5.41 -8.03 -44.28
CA GLU A 181 -5.76 -9.31 -44.95
C GLU A 181 -7.25 -9.66 -45.17
N GLU A 182 -7.93 -8.95 -46.08
CA GLU A 182 -8.88 -9.61 -47.00
C GLU A 182 -8.51 -9.34 -48.47
N ASP A 183 -8.01 -10.38 -49.15
CA ASP A 183 -7.73 -10.40 -50.59
C ASP A 183 -9.04 -10.27 -51.38
N THR A 184 -9.26 -9.10 -51.98
CA THR A 184 -10.48 -8.77 -52.72
C THR A 184 -10.48 -9.35 -54.14
N GLN A 185 -10.87 -10.62 -54.30
CA GLN A 185 -11.30 -11.18 -55.60
C GLN A 185 -12.47 -12.16 -55.48
N ALA A 186 -13.70 -11.64 -55.61
CA ALA A 186 -14.82 -12.20 -56.42
C ALA A 186 -16.22 -11.86 -55.85
N ALA A 187 -16.76 -10.67 -56.16
CA ALA A 187 -18.21 -10.38 -56.22
C ALA A 187 -18.48 -8.97 -56.78
N GLU A 188 -18.01 -8.67 -58.00
CA GLU A 188 -18.57 -7.52 -58.75
C GLU A 188 -19.96 -7.93 -59.31
N GLU A 189 -20.86 -6.94 -59.48
CA GLU A 189 -22.26 -7.07 -59.93
C GLU A 189 -23.38 -7.28 -58.87
N GLU A 190 -23.38 -6.54 -57.75
CA GLU A 190 -24.63 -6.12 -57.04
C GLU A 190 -24.43 -4.98 -55.99
N SER A 191 -23.87 -3.80 -56.36
CA SER A 191 -23.57 -2.77 -55.33
C SER A 191 -23.63 -1.26 -55.71
N GLU A 192 -24.18 -0.84 -56.85
CA GLU A 192 -24.30 0.62 -57.14
C GLU A 192 -25.25 1.35 -56.18
N GLY A 193 -26.28 0.67 -55.64
CA GLY A 193 -27.20 1.26 -54.66
C GLY A 193 -26.66 1.33 -53.23
N LYS A 194 -25.81 0.38 -52.82
CA LYS A 194 -25.24 0.34 -51.46
C LYS A 194 -24.12 1.37 -51.28
N GLN A 195 -23.28 1.58 -52.29
CA GLN A 195 -22.21 2.56 -52.22
C GLN A 195 -22.72 4.00 -52.01
N GLU A 196 -23.91 4.35 -52.51
CA GLU A 196 -24.54 5.65 -52.24
C GLU A 196 -25.21 5.77 -50.85
N GLU A 197 -25.51 4.66 -50.18
CA GLU A 197 -26.05 4.66 -48.81
C GLU A 197 -24.89 4.64 -47.79
N GLU A 198 -23.91 3.73 -47.97
CA GLU A 198 -22.70 3.66 -47.15
C GLU A 198 -21.92 4.99 -47.14
N ALA A 199 -21.74 5.63 -48.30
CA ALA A 199 -21.09 6.95 -48.38
C ALA A 199 -21.86 8.08 -47.67
N LYS A 200 -23.20 7.97 -47.53
CA LYS A 200 -24.02 8.93 -46.77
C LYS A 200 -23.96 8.65 -45.27
N GLU A 201 -23.90 7.38 -44.87
CA GLU A 201 -23.71 7.00 -43.47
C GLU A 201 -22.33 7.43 -42.97
N GLU A 202 -21.26 7.24 -43.76
CA GLU A 202 -19.93 7.77 -43.45
C GLU A 202 -19.92 9.31 -43.33
N GLU A 203 -20.68 10.03 -44.17
CA GLU A 203 -20.76 11.49 -44.07
C GLU A 203 -21.48 11.96 -42.79
N ASP A 204 -22.44 11.23 -42.22
CA ASP A 204 -23.12 11.66 -40.98
C ASP A 204 -22.38 11.25 -39.68
N VAL A 205 -21.43 10.32 -39.75
CA VAL A 205 -20.60 9.91 -38.59
C VAL A 205 -19.65 11.04 -38.14
N LEU A 206 -19.38 11.12 -36.83
CA LEU A 206 -18.43 12.08 -36.25
C LEU A 206 -16.98 11.67 -36.49
N ASP A 207 -16.05 12.63 -36.39
CA ASP A 207 -14.60 12.41 -36.59
C ASP A 207 -14.07 11.24 -35.73
N GLY A 208 -13.77 10.12 -36.41
CA GLY A 208 -13.30 8.89 -35.79
C GLY A 208 -12.03 9.07 -34.96
N GLN A 209 -11.13 10.00 -35.32
CA GLN A 209 -9.94 10.27 -34.54
C GLN A 209 -10.27 10.88 -33.17
N LYS A 210 -11.33 11.70 -33.08
CA LYS A 210 -11.80 12.27 -31.79
C LYS A 210 -12.52 11.23 -30.95
N CYS A 211 -13.33 10.37 -31.56
CA CYS A 211 -13.99 9.26 -30.88
C CYS A 211 -12.95 8.25 -30.33
N GLN A 212 -11.95 7.87 -31.13
CA GLN A 212 -10.83 7.04 -30.68
C GLN A 212 -10.01 7.70 -29.56
N ALA A 213 -9.72 9.00 -29.65
CA ALA A 213 -9.05 9.74 -28.57
C ALA A 213 -9.88 9.75 -27.27
N ALA A 214 -11.21 9.78 -27.35
CA ALA A 214 -12.09 9.63 -26.18
C ALA A 214 -12.04 8.21 -25.58
N LEU A 215 -11.98 7.15 -26.40
CA LEU A 215 -11.75 5.78 -25.94
C LEU A 215 -10.37 5.59 -25.30
N ALA A 216 -9.32 6.21 -25.85
CA ALA A 216 -8.00 6.26 -25.23
C ALA A 216 -8.06 6.97 -23.86
N ALA A 217 -8.69 8.14 -23.77
CA ALA A 217 -8.89 8.85 -22.50
C ALA A 217 -9.67 8.03 -21.45
N LEU A 218 -10.66 7.23 -21.88
CA LEU A 218 -11.39 6.29 -21.03
C LEU A 218 -10.47 5.18 -20.50
N ARG A 219 -9.65 4.57 -21.36
CA ARG A 219 -8.64 3.56 -20.97
C ARG A 219 -7.61 4.15 -20.01
N HIS A 220 -7.08 5.34 -20.31
CA HIS A 220 -6.14 6.07 -19.45
C HIS A 220 -6.73 6.34 -18.06
N ALA A 221 -8.02 6.70 -17.96
CA ALA A 221 -8.69 6.90 -16.67
C ALA A 221 -8.82 5.59 -15.88
N LYS A 222 -9.22 4.48 -16.53
CA LYS A 222 -9.30 3.15 -15.90
C LYS A 222 -7.93 2.65 -15.43
N TRP A 223 -6.91 2.77 -16.27
CA TRP A 223 -5.52 2.42 -15.92
C TRP A 223 -5.01 3.27 -14.75
N PHE A 224 -5.25 4.58 -14.77
CA PHE A 224 -4.82 5.48 -13.71
C PHE A 224 -5.44 5.09 -12.36
N GLN A 225 -6.74 4.79 -12.35
CA GLN A 225 -7.42 4.34 -11.15
C GLN A 225 -6.87 3.00 -10.62
N ALA A 226 -6.51 2.07 -11.51
CA ALA A 226 -5.98 0.76 -11.14
C ALA A 226 -4.48 0.75 -10.76
N ARG A 227 -3.71 1.78 -11.14
CA ARG A 227 -2.23 1.77 -11.08
C ARG A 227 -1.61 2.93 -10.29
N VAL A 228 -2.26 4.09 -10.30
CA VAL A 228 -1.70 5.34 -9.77
C VAL A 228 -2.38 5.78 -8.47
N THR A 229 -3.69 5.56 -8.33
CA THR A 229 -4.47 6.03 -7.16
C THR A 229 -3.92 5.48 -5.83
N ASP A 230 -3.59 4.19 -5.77
CA ASP A 230 -3.02 3.56 -4.56
C ASP A 230 -1.49 3.74 -4.43
N LEU A 231 -0.83 4.30 -5.44
CA LEU A 231 0.62 4.46 -5.46
C LEU A 231 1.05 5.67 -4.62
N LYS A 232 1.53 5.38 -3.40
CA LYS A 232 1.89 6.39 -2.40
C LYS A 232 2.70 7.55 -3.00
N SER A 233 2.22 8.77 -2.74
CA SER A 233 2.79 10.05 -3.20
C SER A 233 2.77 10.30 -4.71
N CYS A 234 2.34 9.36 -5.56
CA CYS A 234 2.34 9.54 -7.02
C CYS A 234 1.40 10.68 -7.46
N VAL A 235 0.15 10.70 -6.99
CA VAL A 235 -0.83 11.77 -7.28
C VAL A 235 -0.33 13.15 -6.82
N VAL A 236 0.35 13.23 -5.67
CA VAL A 236 0.94 14.48 -5.15
C VAL A 236 2.06 14.98 -6.08
N VAL A 237 2.95 14.09 -6.49
CA VAL A 237 4.06 14.40 -7.40
C VAL A 237 3.53 14.79 -8.79
N LEU A 238 2.50 14.11 -9.31
CA LEU A 238 1.86 14.43 -10.58
C LEU A 238 1.27 15.84 -10.63
N ARG A 239 0.52 16.27 -9.59
CA ARG A 239 -0.01 17.65 -9.53
C ARG A 239 1.11 18.70 -9.55
N ILE A 240 2.25 18.42 -8.92
CA ILE A 240 3.41 19.33 -8.89
C ILE A 240 4.15 19.34 -10.23
N LEU A 241 4.39 18.18 -10.83
CA LEU A 241 5.01 18.09 -12.15
C LEU A 241 4.10 18.74 -13.22
N ARG A 242 2.77 18.63 -13.07
CA ARG A 242 1.80 19.31 -13.93
C ARG A 242 1.79 20.84 -13.76
N GLU A 243 1.96 21.37 -12.54
CA GLU A 243 2.27 22.80 -12.35
C GLU A 243 3.57 23.20 -13.04
N MET A 244 4.61 22.36 -12.92
CA MET A 244 5.90 22.62 -13.54
C MET A 244 5.82 22.63 -15.07
N CYS A 245 5.02 21.73 -15.69
CA CYS A 245 4.69 21.77 -17.12
C CYS A 245 3.90 23.02 -17.53
N ASN A 246 3.07 23.58 -16.66
CA ASN A 246 2.38 24.86 -16.92
C ASN A 246 3.34 26.07 -16.79
N ARG A 247 4.35 25.98 -15.90
CA ARG A 247 5.29 27.07 -15.61
C ARG A 247 6.54 27.09 -16.49
N LEU A 248 7.01 25.93 -16.95
CA LEU A 248 8.22 25.78 -17.76
C LEU A 248 7.83 25.32 -19.18
N PRO A 249 7.95 26.18 -20.21
CA PRO A 249 7.62 25.82 -21.59
C PRO A 249 8.36 24.58 -22.10
N GLU A 250 9.62 24.40 -21.68
CA GLU A 250 10.43 23.19 -21.95
C GLU A 250 9.70 21.89 -21.59
N TRP A 251 8.89 21.89 -20.52
CA TRP A 251 8.21 20.72 -19.98
C TRP A 251 6.78 20.53 -20.50
N GLN A 252 6.24 21.47 -21.30
CA GLN A 252 4.90 21.34 -21.87
C GLN A 252 4.68 20.05 -22.68
N PRO A 253 5.62 19.54 -23.49
CA PRO A 253 5.40 18.33 -24.29
C PRO A 253 5.09 17.06 -23.49
N LEU A 254 5.46 16.99 -22.20
CA LEU A 254 5.09 15.86 -21.35
C LEU A 254 3.68 15.97 -20.73
N LYS A 255 3.04 17.14 -20.81
CA LYS A 255 1.81 17.44 -20.07
C LYS A 255 0.66 16.51 -20.48
N GLY A 256 0.21 15.68 -19.54
CA GLY A 256 -0.85 14.71 -19.74
C GLY A 256 -0.30 13.29 -19.65
N TRP A 257 -0.71 12.44 -20.60
CA TRP A 257 -0.42 11.00 -20.58
C TRP A 257 1.08 10.62 -20.46
N PRO A 258 2.03 11.26 -21.20
CA PRO A 258 3.45 10.93 -21.06
C PRO A 258 3.96 11.08 -19.63
N LEU A 259 3.60 12.19 -18.96
CA LEU A 259 3.98 12.45 -17.58
C LEU A 259 3.36 11.46 -16.59
N GLU A 260 2.11 11.08 -16.79
CA GLU A 260 1.42 10.09 -15.95
C GLU A 260 2.11 8.74 -15.97
N VAL A 261 2.40 8.22 -17.18
CA VAL A 261 3.04 6.92 -17.38
C VAL A 261 4.50 6.92 -16.88
N ILE A 262 5.26 7.99 -17.13
CA ILE A 262 6.63 8.13 -16.60
C ILE A 262 6.63 8.17 -15.07
N CYS A 263 5.69 8.89 -14.45
CA CYS A 263 5.61 9.02 -13.00
C CYS A 263 5.24 7.70 -12.31
N GLU A 264 4.28 6.94 -12.85
CA GLU A 264 3.95 5.59 -12.37
C GLU A 264 5.18 4.69 -12.45
N LYS A 265 5.77 4.51 -13.64
CA LYS A 265 6.90 3.59 -13.84
C LYS A 265 8.10 3.98 -12.96
N ALA A 266 8.38 5.27 -12.80
CA ALA A 266 9.48 5.75 -11.95
C ALA A 266 9.29 5.39 -10.46
N ILE A 267 8.08 5.51 -9.93
CA ILE A 267 7.78 5.28 -8.51
C ILE A 267 7.48 3.80 -8.23
N ALA A 268 6.72 3.13 -9.11
CA ALA A 268 6.33 1.72 -8.99
C ALA A 268 7.53 0.75 -9.11
N THR A 269 8.61 1.15 -9.77
CA THR A 269 9.87 0.37 -9.83
C THR A 269 10.67 0.38 -8.52
N CYS A 270 10.25 1.13 -7.49
CA CYS A 270 10.92 1.15 -6.20
C CYS A 270 10.44 0.03 -5.26
N ASN A 271 11.37 -0.68 -4.63
CA ASN A 271 11.12 -1.78 -3.70
C ASN A 271 10.57 -1.36 -2.31
N ARG A 272 10.19 -0.09 -2.15
CA ARG A 272 9.68 0.48 -0.89
C ARG A 272 8.80 1.71 -1.18
N PRO A 273 7.78 1.99 -0.34
CA PRO A 273 7.00 3.21 -0.45
C PRO A 273 7.89 4.45 -0.23
N LEU A 274 7.81 5.41 -1.15
CA LEU A 274 8.59 6.65 -1.10
C LEU A 274 7.85 7.76 -0.31
N GLY A 275 8.61 8.75 0.17
CA GLY A 275 8.07 10.04 0.60
C GLY A 275 7.90 10.98 -0.61
N PRO A 276 7.10 12.05 -0.53
CA PRO A 276 6.81 12.92 -1.67
C PRO A 276 8.05 13.62 -2.27
N GLY A 277 9.03 13.99 -1.46
CA GLY A 277 10.33 14.53 -1.90
C GLY A 277 11.24 13.48 -2.54
N GLU A 278 11.22 12.24 -2.03
CA GLU A 278 11.96 11.13 -2.63
C GLU A 278 11.32 10.66 -3.94
N ALA A 279 9.99 10.62 -4.02
CA ALA A 279 9.24 10.30 -5.23
C ALA A 279 9.48 11.33 -6.34
N LEU A 280 9.38 12.63 -6.04
CA LEU A 280 9.71 13.69 -7.00
C LEU A 280 11.15 13.57 -7.52
N ARG A 281 12.11 13.33 -6.62
CA ARG A 281 13.52 13.08 -6.98
C ARG A 281 13.66 11.86 -7.90
N ARG A 282 12.96 10.76 -7.60
CA ARG A 282 13.00 9.51 -8.39
C ARG A 282 12.45 9.70 -9.82
N VAL A 283 11.38 10.47 -10.00
CA VAL A 283 10.87 10.82 -11.35
C VAL A 283 11.88 11.66 -12.11
N MET A 284 12.47 12.67 -11.46
CA MET A 284 13.53 13.49 -12.04
C MET A 284 14.76 12.65 -12.42
N GLU A 285 15.12 11.63 -11.63
CA GLU A 285 16.20 10.66 -11.93
C GLU A 285 15.93 9.86 -13.21
N CYS A 286 14.70 9.38 -13.44
CA CYS A 286 14.33 8.71 -14.69
C CYS A 286 14.43 9.62 -15.92
N ILE A 287 13.97 10.86 -15.81
CA ILE A 287 14.00 11.81 -16.94
C ILE A 287 15.44 12.26 -17.23
N ALA A 288 16.23 12.51 -16.19
CA ALA A 288 17.63 12.92 -16.30
C ALA A 288 18.57 11.81 -16.80
N SER A 289 18.22 10.53 -16.61
CA SER A 289 18.96 9.40 -17.18
C SER A 289 18.77 9.21 -18.68
N GLY A 290 17.97 10.08 -19.33
CA GLY A 290 17.81 10.10 -20.78
C GLY A 290 16.74 9.14 -21.32
N VAL A 291 15.71 8.81 -20.52
CA VAL A 291 14.59 7.95 -20.98
C VAL A 291 13.84 8.54 -22.19
N LEU A 292 13.90 9.87 -22.36
CA LEU A 292 13.27 10.60 -23.46
C LEU A 292 14.14 10.68 -24.73
N LEU A 293 15.43 10.35 -24.64
CA LEU A 293 16.38 10.62 -25.72
C LEU A 293 16.25 9.60 -26.87
N PRO A 294 16.54 9.99 -28.12
CA PRO A 294 16.60 9.06 -29.24
C PRO A 294 17.55 7.88 -28.96
N GLY A 295 17.08 6.65 -29.19
CA GLY A 295 17.83 5.43 -28.85
C GLY A 295 17.74 5.02 -27.37
N GLY A 296 16.97 5.73 -26.54
CA GLY A 296 16.53 5.29 -25.23
C GLY A 296 15.51 4.12 -25.31
N PRO A 297 15.08 3.57 -24.16
CA PRO A 297 14.15 2.44 -24.11
C PRO A 297 12.68 2.79 -24.45
N GLY A 298 12.36 4.06 -24.70
CA GLY A 298 11.00 4.54 -24.93
C GLY A 298 10.08 4.46 -23.71
N VAL A 299 8.82 4.86 -23.87
CA VAL A 299 7.77 4.71 -22.85
C VAL A 299 6.54 4.07 -23.48
N HIS A 300 6.50 2.73 -23.47
CA HIS A 300 5.37 1.95 -23.96
C HIS A 300 4.05 2.31 -23.26
N ASP A 301 3.02 2.53 -24.07
CA ASP A 301 1.65 2.81 -23.64
C ASP A 301 1.00 1.55 -23.04
N PRO A 302 0.63 1.53 -21.75
CA PRO A 302 -0.01 0.37 -21.14
C PRO A 302 -1.50 0.20 -21.50
N CYS A 303 -2.10 1.11 -22.27
CA CYS A 303 -3.50 1.09 -22.67
C CYS A 303 -3.74 0.69 -24.13
N GLU A 304 -2.70 0.65 -24.96
CA GLU A 304 -2.78 0.18 -26.35
C GLU A 304 -2.39 -1.29 -26.50
N ARG A 305 -3.04 -1.98 -27.45
CA ARG A 305 -2.78 -3.39 -27.77
C ARG A 305 -1.46 -3.55 -28.54
N GLU A 306 -1.25 -2.66 -29.50
CA GLU A 306 0.00 -2.55 -30.25
C GLU A 306 1.08 -1.82 -29.43
N PRO A 307 2.37 -2.13 -29.64
CA PRO A 307 3.47 -1.52 -28.91
C PRO A 307 3.72 -0.06 -29.35
N ARG A 308 2.89 0.85 -28.85
CA ARG A 308 2.96 2.30 -29.10
C ARG A 308 3.86 2.98 -28.06
N ASP A 309 4.80 3.81 -28.52
CA ASP A 309 5.56 4.71 -27.63
C ASP A 309 4.77 5.99 -27.39
N VAL A 310 4.53 6.31 -26.12
CA VAL A 310 3.84 7.53 -25.68
C VAL A 310 4.65 8.80 -26.00
N LEU A 311 5.93 8.64 -26.35
CA LEU A 311 6.83 9.73 -26.72
C LEU A 311 6.91 9.98 -28.24
N SER A 312 6.06 9.36 -29.08
CA SER A 312 6.09 9.52 -30.55
C SER A 312 6.11 10.97 -31.03
N ASP A 313 5.39 11.84 -30.32
CA ASP A 313 5.16 13.24 -30.70
C ASP A 313 6.27 14.18 -30.18
N LEU A 314 7.24 13.64 -29.42
CA LEU A 314 8.32 14.40 -28.81
C LEU A 314 9.52 14.52 -29.76
N SER A 315 9.83 15.73 -30.21
CA SER A 315 11.03 15.96 -31.00
C SER A 315 12.31 15.75 -30.19
N ALA A 316 13.39 15.31 -30.84
CA ALA A 316 14.69 15.11 -30.19
C ALA A 316 15.20 16.36 -29.46
N GLN A 317 14.97 17.56 -30.01
CA GLN A 317 15.35 18.83 -29.38
C GLN A 317 14.55 19.13 -28.10
N GLN A 318 13.26 18.77 -28.07
CA GLN A 318 12.45 18.89 -26.85
C GLN A 318 12.90 17.86 -25.80
N ALA A 319 13.18 16.62 -26.22
CA ALA A 319 13.72 15.59 -25.33
C ALA A 319 15.05 16.01 -24.68
N ASP A 320 16.00 16.52 -25.47
CA ASP A 320 17.27 17.06 -24.99
C ASP A 320 17.06 18.19 -23.97
N ALA A 321 16.18 19.15 -24.28
CA ALA A 321 15.86 20.27 -23.39
C ALA A 321 15.29 19.78 -22.05
N ILE A 322 14.29 18.88 -22.08
CA ILE A 322 13.66 18.33 -20.87
C ILE A 322 14.68 17.53 -20.04
N THR A 323 15.47 16.66 -20.67
CA THR A 323 16.50 15.87 -19.98
C THR A 323 17.57 16.77 -19.35
N HIS A 324 18.03 17.83 -20.04
CA HIS A 324 18.95 18.82 -19.46
C HIS A 324 18.32 19.57 -18.28
N SER A 325 17.06 19.97 -18.40
CA SER A 325 16.27 20.65 -17.37
C SER A 325 16.12 19.77 -16.11
N ALA A 326 15.79 18.48 -16.29
CA ALA A 326 15.71 17.49 -15.22
C ALA A 326 17.07 17.23 -14.55
N GLN A 327 18.16 17.13 -15.33
CA GLN A 327 19.52 17.02 -14.79
C GLN A 327 19.90 18.25 -13.95
N HIS A 328 19.49 19.45 -14.35
CA HIS A 328 19.69 20.67 -13.56
C HIS A 328 18.89 20.64 -12.26
N ALA A 329 17.60 20.28 -12.34
CA ALA A 329 16.73 20.12 -11.17
C ALA A 329 17.32 19.11 -10.16
N LEU A 330 17.84 17.96 -10.61
CA LEU A 330 18.50 16.99 -9.74
C LEU A 330 19.74 17.53 -9.03
N ARG A 331 20.56 18.35 -9.71
CA ARG A 331 21.70 19.01 -9.07
C ARG A 331 21.23 19.93 -7.94
N LEU A 332 20.22 20.76 -8.18
CA LEU A 332 19.62 21.61 -7.13
C LEU A 332 19.06 20.79 -5.96
N VAL A 333 18.34 19.71 -6.25
CA VAL A 333 17.76 18.76 -5.27
C VAL A 333 18.86 17.99 -4.51
N ALA A 334 20.00 17.72 -5.14
CA ALA A 334 21.20 17.18 -4.49
C ALA A 334 21.94 18.22 -3.61
N PHE A 335 21.80 19.52 -3.87
CA PHE A 335 22.30 20.60 -3.00
C PHE A 335 21.25 21.15 -2.00
N GLY A 336 20.05 20.56 -1.93
CA GLY A 336 19.01 20.97 -0.97
C GLY A 336 18.29 22.26 -1.36
N GLN A 337 18.34 22.61 -2.64
CA GLN A 337 17.71 23.78 -3.23
C GLN A 337 16.42 23.41 -4.00
N LEU A 338 15.68 22.39 -3.53
CA LEU A 338 14.42 21.95 -4.13
C LEU A 338 13.40 23.10 -4.26
N TYR A 339 13.38 24.03 -3.30
CA TYR A 339 12.53 25.24 -3.34
C TYR A 339 12.70 26.04 -4.65
N LYS A 340 13.91 26.07 -5.25
CA LYS A 340 14.14 26.72 -6.55
C LYS A 340 13.47 25.98 -7.71
N VAL A 341 13.51 24.65 -7.70
CA VAL A 341 12.84 23.81 -8.73
C VAL A 341 11.31 23.99 -8.66
N LEU A 342 10.78 24.04 -7.44
CA LEU A 342 9.36 24.25 -7.16
C LEU A 342 8.92 25.73 -7.32
N ASN A 343 9.84 26.65 -7.62
CA ASN A 343 9.61 28.09 -7.64
C ASN A 343 8.82 28.59 -6.42
N MET A 344 9.42 28.41 -5.24
CA MET A 344 8.90 28.85 -3.95
C MET A 344 10.03 29.34 -3.06
N ASP A 345 9.71 30.13 -2.05
CA ASP A 345 10.68 30.53 -1.03
C ASP A 345 11.15 29.32 -0.19
N PRO A 346 12.40 29.35 0.30
CA PRO A 346 12.88 28.32 1.22
C PRO A 346 12.06 28.36 2.50
N LEU A 347 11.40 27.24 2.82
CA LEU A 347 10.64 27.11 4.06
C LEU A 347 11.56 27.32 5.27
N PRO A 348 11.06 27.91 6.38
CA PRO A 348 11.85 28.05 7.58
C PRO A 348 12.42 26.69 7.98
N ALA A 349 13.74 26.66 8.14
CA ALA A 349 14.45 25.47 8.56
C ALA A 349 13.79 24.95 9.84
N SER A 350 13.36 23.68 9.83
CA SER A 350 12.94 23.03 11.06
C SER A 350 14.10 23.17 12.03
N LYS A 351 13.91 23.91 13.12
CA LYS A 351 14.97 24.14 14.11
C LYS A 351 15.47 22.76 14.52
N PRO A 352 16.75 22.41 14.31
CA PRO A 352 17.26 21.22 14.97
C PRO A 352 17.04 21.41 16.47
N CYS A 353 16.47 20.42 17.14
CA CYS A 353 16.47 20.40 18.60
C CYS A 353 17.89 20.69 19.08
N PRO A 354 18.10 21.55 20.10
CA PRO A 354 19.42 22.07 20.46
C PRO A 354 20.28 21.01 21.18
N ARG A 355 20.66 19.96 20.44
CA ARG A 355 21.59 18.87 20.81
C ARG A 355 22.31 18.28 19.58
N LEU A 356 22.70 19.10 18.60
CA LEU A 356 23.84 18.77 17.72
C LEU A 356 24.45 20.01 17.04
N LEU A 357 25.18 20.82 17.80
CA LEU A 357 26.16 21.75 17.22
C LEU A 357 27.45 21.81 18.05
N GLU A 358 28.07 20.65 18.25
CA GLU A 358 29.50 20.56 18.54
C GLU A 358 30.13 19.54 17.59
N GLY A 359 31.06 20.04 16.76
CA GLY A 359 31.56 19.31 15.59
C GLY A 359 32.11 20.21 14.47
N GLY A 360 32.45 21.46 14.79
CA GLY A 360 33.11 22.41 13.88
C GLY A 360 34.59 22.56 14.27
N CYS A 361 35.49 22.38 13.33
CA CYS A 361 36.94 22.38 13.56
C CYS A 361 37.46 23.75 14.00
N LEU A 362 38.00 23.84 15.23
CA LEU A 362 38.83 24.97 15.69
C LEU A 362 40.09 24.47 16.43
N LYS A 363 41.07 25.37 16.54
CA LYS A 363 42.49 25.06 16.80
C LYS A 363 42.78 24.52 18.21
N ARG A 364 43.92 23.83 18.30
CA ARG A 364 44.59 23.31 19.51
C ARG A 364 44.43 24.22 20.76
N LEU A 365 43.96 23.63 21.85
CA LEU A 365 44.62 23.76 23.16
C LEU A 365 44.43 22.45 23.93
N ARG A 366 45.43 22.06 24.73
CA ARG A 366 45.45 20.81 25.50
C ARG A 366 45.22 21.18 26.96
N GLU A 367 44.24 20.56 27.59
CA GLU A 367 44.30 20.33 29.03
C GLU A 367 43.60 19.01 29.39
N ASP A 368 44.05 18.44 30.50
CA ASP A 368 43.79 17.09 31.00
C ASP A 368 42.95 17.18 32.29
N VAL A 369 42.20 16.12 32.63
CA VAL A 369 41.55 15.78 33.93
C VAL A 369 40.23 15.03 33.74
N GLY A 370 39.97 14.02 34.58
CA GLY A 370 38.61 13.60 34.97
C GLY A 370 38.09 12.27 34.40
N SER A 371 38.63 11.14 34.87
CA SER A 371 38.37 9.80 34.29
C SER A 371 37.24 8.99 34.97
N GLU A 372 36.12 9.59 35.42
CA GLU A 372 35.11 8.84 36.23
C GLU A 372 33.64 8.88 35.75
N ASP A 373 33.30 9.54 34.63
CA ASP A 373 31.89 9.70 34.19
C ASP A 373 31.50 8.93 32.90
N ARG A 374 32.28 7.90 32.54
CA ARG A 374 32.09 7.13 31.29
C ARG A 374 30.98 6.07 31.35
N ASP A 375 30.54 5.66 32.54
CA ASP A 375 29.70 4.46 32.69
C ASP A 375 28.21 4.75 32.94
N PHE A 376 27.84 5.97 33.37
CA PHE A 376 26.44 6.43 33.29
C PHE A 376 26.01 6.61 31.83
N LEU A 377 26.86 7.25 31.01
CA LEU A 377 26.53 7.60 29.62
C LEU A 377 26.42 6.40 28.66
N LYS A 378 26.98 5.22 29.02
CA LYS A 378 26.82 3.97 28.26
C LYS A 378 25.47 3.30 28.52
N ARG A 379 24.93 3.37 29.74
CA ARG A 379 23.64 2.73 30.10
C ARG A 379 22.45 3.42 29.43
N MET A 380 22.56 4.71 29.13
CA MET A 380 21.51 5.50 28.48
C MET A 380 21.47 5.35 26.94
N LYS A 381 22.39 4.57 26.33
CA LYS A 381 22.64 4.57 24.87
C LYS A 381 22.10 3.35 24.11
N VAL A 382 21.14 2.62 24.71
CA VAL A 382 20.55 1.38 24.16
C VAL A 382 19.01 1.47 23.99
N LEU A 383 18.37 2.58 24.36
CA LEU A 383 16.98 2.84 23.94
C LEU A 383 16.97 3.47 22.55
N ASP A 384 16.11 2.92 21.68
CA ASP A 384 16.02 3.29 20.27
C ASP A 384 15.41 4.70 20.10
N TRP A 385 16.03 5.52 19.25
CA TRP A 385 15.63 6.91 18.99
C TRP A 385 14.26 7.02 18.31
N ARG A 386 13.72 5.91 17.82
CA ARG A 386 12.34 5.79 17.29
C ARG A 386 11.24 6.03 18.33
N MET A 387 11.55 6.07 19.63
CA MET A 387 10.54 6.19 20.69
C MET A 387 10.13 7.64 20.99
N THR A 388 10.72 8.63 20.32
CA THR A 388 10.38 10.06 20.48
C THR A 388 9.58 10.65 19.30
N ASP A 389 8.99 9.80 18.45
CA ASP A 389 8.13 10.25 17.36
C ASP A 389 6.76 10.70 17.91
N PRO A 390 6.31 11.95 17.64
CA PRO A 390 4.98 12.42 18.04
C PRO A 390 3.85 11.59 17.43
N ASN A 391 4.08 11.02 16.23
CA ASN A 391 3.07 10.31 15.45
C ASN A 391 3.10 8.77 15.64
N HIS A 392 3.82 8.24 16.64
CA HIS A 392 3.73 6.81 16.96
C HIS A 392 2.49 6.52 17.84
N PRO A 393 1.55 5.64 17.40
CA PRO A 393 0.32 5.31 18.13
C PRO A 393 0.66 4.42 19.34
N MET A 394 1.11 5.07 20.40
CA MET A 394 1.64 4.40 21.58
C MET A 394 0.62 4.45 22.72
N ASN A 395 0.22 3.27 23.21
CA ASN A 395 -0.76 3.12 24.28
C ASN A 395 -0.44 4.03 25.49
N ALA A 396 -1.44 4.72 26.04
CA ALA A 396 -1.28 5.70 27.11
C ALA A 396 -0.59 5.13 28.37
N LEU A 397 -0.82 3.85 28.71
CA LEU A 397 -0.10 3.17 29.80
C LEU A 397 1.40 3.10 29.54
N MET A 398 1.79 2.91 28.28
CA MET A 398 3.19 2.83 27.85
C MET A 398 3.85 4.21 27.78
N ARG A 399 3.14 5.24 27.29
CA ARG A 399 3.59 6.65 27.37
C ARG A 399 3.84 7.04 28.84
N LEU A 400 2.88 6.78 29.73
CA LEU A 400 2.97 7.19 31.13
C LEU A 400 4.04 6.43 31.92
N ASN A 401 4.23 5.13 31.68
CA ASN A 401 5.30 4.35 32.32
C ASN A 401 6.70 4.78 31.85
N GLN A 402 6.85 5.27 30.62
CA GLN A 402 8.13 5.82 30.14
C GLN A 402 8.48 7.16 30.79
N ILE A 403 7.48 8.03 31.00
CA ILE A 403 7.67 9.34 31.67
C ILE A 403 7.91 9.14 33.18
N HIS A 404 7.19 8.20 33.78
CA HIS A 404 7.25 7.88 35.20
C HIS A 404 7.37 6.36 35.41
N PRO A 405 8.59 5.81 35.36
CA PRO A 405 8.82 4.39 35.60
C PRO A 405 8.56 4.03 37.07
N GLY A 406 7.93 2.88 37.30
CA GLY A 406 7.63 2.38 38.65
C GLY A 406 6.31 2.84 39.27
N LEU A 407 5.44 3.53 38.52
CA LEU A 407 4.12 3.94 39.01
C LEU A 407 3.25 2.76 39.50
N GLN A 408 2.64 2.94 40.68
CA GLN A 408 1.72 1.97 41.28
C GLN A 408 0.27 2.36 41.02
N TYR A 409 -0.47 1.49 40.34
CA TYR A 409 -1.91 1.63 40.12
C TYR A 409 -2.67 0.90 41.23
N ARG A 410 -3.53 1.59 41.98
CA ARG A 410 -4.34 1.03 43.06
C ARG A 410 -5.80 0.86 42.61
N LEU A 411 -6.41 -0.26 42.94
CA LEU A 411 -7.86 -0.47 42.75
C LEU A 411 -8.57 0.11 43.96
N LEU A 412 -9.46 1.08 43.75
CA LEU A 412 -10.21 1.76 44.81
C LEU A 412 -11.58 1.13 45.05
N SER A 413 -12.27 0.72 43.99
CA SER A 413 -13.54 0.02 44.11
C SER A 413 -13.81 -0.91 42.92
N GLN A 414 -14.64 -1.92 43.19
CA GLN A 414 -15.29 -2.77 42.20
C GLN A 414 -16.78 -2.78 42.56
N SER A 415 -17.63 -2.30 41.65
CA SER A 415 -19.09 -2.20 41.83
C SER A 415 -19.82 -2.69 40.57
N GLY A 416 -21.15 -2.62 40.55
CA GLY A 416 -21.97 -3.14 39.46
C GLY A 416 -22.25 -4.64 39.55
N PRO A 417 -23.20 -5.15 38.75
CA PRO A 417 -23.53 -6.58 38.72
C PRO A 417 -22.42 -7.40 38.07
N VAL A 418 -22.42 -8.72 38.29
CA VAL A 418 -21.37 -9.63 37.79
C VAL A 418 -21.22 -9.58 36.25
N HIS A 419 -22.30 -9.31 35.52
CA HIS A 419 -22.32 -9.19 34.06
C HIS A 419 -21.96 -7.77 33.54
N ALA A 420 -21.84 -6.77 34.42
CA ALA A 420 -21.40 -5.41 34.06
C ALA A 420 -20.60 -4.75 35.20
N PRO A 421 -19.40 -5.29 35.54
CA PRO A 421 -18.60 -4.79 36.64
C PRO A 421 -17.91 -3.46 36.28
N VAL A 422 -17.99 -2.49 37.19
CA VAL A 422 -17.30 -1.21 37.10
C VAL A 422 -16.11 -1.21 38.05
N PHE A 423 -14.90 -1.03 37.51
CA PHE A 423 -13.66 -0.95 38.27
C PHE A 423 -13.17 0.49 38.34
N THR A 424 -12.87 0.98 39.54
CA THR A 424 -12.31 2.31 39.76
C THR A 424 -10.84 2.19 40.13
N MET A 425 -9.96 2.71 39.28
CA MET A 425 -8.52 2.70 39.48
C MET A 425 -8.03 4.10 39.87
N SER A 426 -6.90 4.16 40.57
CA SER A 426 -6.13 5.40 40.75
C SER A 426 -4.62 5.20 40.57
N VAL A 427 -3.94 6.30 40.26
CA VAL A 427 -2.48 6.42 40.24
C VAL A 427 -2.07 7.75 40.89
N GLU A 428 -0.97 7.75 41.61
CA GLU A 428 -0.42 8.95 42.25
C GLU A 428 0.85 9.38 41.50
N ILE A 429 0.89 10.62 41.02
CA ILE A 429 1.99 11.20 40.25
C ILE A 429 2.27 12.59 40.81
N GLN A 430 3.51 12.84 41.24
CA GLN A 430 3.97 14.15 41.72
C GLN A 430 3.04 14.75 42.82
N GLY A 431 2.54 13.90 43.73
CA GLY A 431 1.61 14.31 44.81
C GLY A 431 0.15 14.51 44.38
N THR A 432 -0.18 14.34 43.09
CA THR A 432 -1.56 14.41 42.59
C THR A 432 -2.10 12.99 42.35
N THR A 433 -3.27 12.68 42.89
CA THR A 433 -3.95 11.40 42.65
C THR A 433 -4.97 11.52 41.52
N TYR A 434 -4.77 10.74 40.46
CA TYR A 434 -5.68 10.66 39.31
C TYR A 434 -6.54 9.40 39.42
N GLN A 435 -7.84 9.55 39.21
CA GLN A 435 -8.84 8.48 39.34
C GLN A 435 -9.76 8.43 38.12
N ALA A 436 -10.04 7.22 37.63
CA ALA A 436 -10.97 6.95 36.54
C ALA A 436 -11.58 5.54 36.66
N THR A 437 -12.71 5.33 35.98
CA THR A 437 -13.47 4.08 35.95
C THR A 437 -13.29 3.33 34.63
N GLY A 438 -13.69 2.06 34.60
CA GLY A 438 -13.80 1.27 33.37
C GLY A 438 -14.48 -0.07 33.60
N ASN A 439 -15.02 -0.65 32.53
CA ASN A 439 -15.66 -1.97 32.49
C ASN A 439 -14.71 -3.15 32.78
N SER A 440 -13.39 -2.91 32.84
CA SER A 440 -12.39 -3.90 33.26
C SER A 440 -11.24 -3.22 34.01
N LYS A 441 -10.48 -4.01 34.79
CA LYS A 441 -9.23 -3.53 35.43
C LYS A 441 -8.19 -3.02 34.41
N ARG A 442 -8.28 -3.43 33.15
CA ARG A 442 -7.37 -3.01 32.05
C ARG A 442 -7.81 -1.67 31.46
N THR A 443 -9.09 -1.51 31.15
CA THR A 443 -9.66 -0.25 30.64
C THR A 443 -9.63 0.85 31.70
N ALA A 444 -9.96 0.54 32.96
CA ALA A 444 -9.85 1.51 34.05
C ALA A 444 -8.40 2.02 34.26
N LYS A 445 -7.40 1.13 34.17
CA LYS A 445 -5.97 1.54 34.19
C LYS A 445 -5.62 2.45 33.01
N LEU A 446 -6.11 2.13 31.82
CA LEU A 446 -5.89 2.93 30.61
C LEU A 446 -6.50 4.34 30.75
N GLN A 447 -7.73 4.44 31.24
CA GLN A 447 -8.42 5.71 31.47
C GLN A 447 -7.73 6.57 32.54
N VAL A 448 -7.24 5.95 33.62
CA VAL A 448 -6.39 6.65 34.60
C VAL A 448 -5.12 7.21 33.95
N ALA A 449 -4.47 6.43 33.08
CA ALA A 449 -3.25 6.86 32.40
C ALA A 449 -3.50 8.01 31.40
N LEU A 450 -4.62 7.98 30.67
CA LEU A 450 -5.05 9.08 29.78
C LEU A 450 -5.25 10.37 30.57
N LYS A 451 -6.04 10.32 31.66
CA LYS A 451 -6.34 11.47 32.52
C LYS A 451 -5.09 12.07 33.17
N ALA A 452 -4.14 11.22 33.58
CA ALA A 452 -2.85 11.65 34.10
C ALA A 452 -1.98 12.33 33.02
N LEU A 453 -1.88 11.77 31.81
CA LEU A 453 -1.11 12.38 30.71
C LEU A 453 -1.69 13.73 30.26
N GLN A 454 -3.01 13.84 30.19
CA GLN A 454 -3.69 15.09 29.87
C GLN A 454 -3.38 16.19 30.90
N ALA A 455 -3.42 15.86 32.19
CA ALA A 455 -3.07 16.79 33.27
C ALA A 455 -1.58 17.17 33.31
N LEU A 456 -0.70 16.33 32.77
CA LEU A 456 0.73 16.61 32.59
C LEU A 456 1.03 17.43 31.31
N GLY A 457 0.00 17.90 30.58
CA GLY A 457 0.14 18.76 29.41
C GLY A 457 0.45 18.03 28.10
N TYR A 458 0.33 16.71 28.06
CA TYR A 458 0.48 15.95 26.81
C TYR A 458 -0.82 15.98 26.02
N VAL A 459 -0.84 16.73 24.91
CA VAL A 459 -1.97 16.74 23.96
C VAL A 459 -2.03 15.38 23.27
N LEU A 460 -2.97 14.56 23.70
CA LEU A 460 -3.42 13.38 22.98
C LEU A 460 -4.58 13.82 22.08
N GLY A 461 -4.49 13.55 20.78
CA GLY A 461 -5.58 13.82 19.86
C GLY A 461 -6.75 12.89 20.17
N CYS A 462 -7.83 13.43 20.74
CA CYS A 462 -9.02 12.68 21.10
C CYS A 462 -10.28 13.41 20.59
N ASP A 463 -10.66 13.07 19.36
CA ASP A 463 -12.05 12.85 18.96
C ASP A 463 -12.03 11.68 17.96
N ALA A 464 -12.00 10.47 18.51
CA ALA A 464 -12.11 9.19 17.80
C ALA A 464 -12.56 8.11 18.80
N ASP A 465 -13.83 7.75 18.72
CA ASP A 465 -14.46 6.50 19.18
C ASP A 465 -14.14 6.00 20.60
N LEU A 466 -14.89 6.52 21.58
CA LEU A 466 -14.90 5.99 22.95
C LEU A 466 -15.87 4.81 23.15
N ASP A 467 -16.76 4.52 22.19
CA ASP A 467 -17.83 3.50 22.33
C ASP A 467 -17.54 2.15 21.64
N SER A 468 -16.59 2.07 20.71
CA SER A 468 -16.29 0.89 19.89
C SER A 468 -15.58 -0.28 20.61
N LEU A 469 -15.60 -0.31 21.94
CA LEU A 469 -15.11 -1.41 22.78
C LEU A 469 -16.20 -1.96 23.74
N SER A 470 -17.47 -1.68 23.45
CA SER A 470 -18.63 -2.11 24.24
C SER A 470 -19.27 -3.41 23.74
N ALA A 471 -18.93 -3.88 22.53
CA ALA A 471 -19.53 -5.06 21.90
C ALA A 471 -18.47 -6.07 21.45
N ASP A 472 -18.14 -7.03 22.33
CA ASP A 472 -18.03 -8.45 21.96
C ASP A 472 -17.96 -9.35 23.20
N GLU A 473 -18.98 -10.19 23.39
CA GLU A 473 -19.07 -11.21 24.44
C GLU A 473 -19.51 -12.53 23.78
N LYS A 474 -18.53 -13.39 23.44
CA LYS A 474 -18.51 -14.86 23.66
C LYS A 474 -17.56 -15.59 22.71
N SER A 475 -16.51 -16.19 23.28
CA SER A 475 -16.13 -17.60 23.02
C SER A 475 -14.98 -18.00 23.95
N ASP A 476 -15.30 -18.98 24.79
CA ASP A 476 -14.43 -20.03 25.36
C ASP A 476 -13.16 -19.63 26.13
N GLY A 477 -13.16 -20.02 27.41
CA GLY A 477 -12.04 -19.76 28.32
C GLY A 477 -10.97 -20.83 28.29
N GLU A 478 -9.79 -20.48 28.77
CA GLU A 478 -9.07 -21.29 29.76
C GLU A 478 -8.25 -20.36 30.67
N GLY A 479 -8.21 -20.69 31.96
CA GLY A 479 -7.74 -19.75 32.98
C GLY A 479 -6.22 -19.61 33.06
N LYS A 480 -5.73 -18.39 33.32
CA LYS A 480 -4.36 -18.19 33.81
C LYS A 480 -4.27 -17.04 34.81
N ASN A 481 -4.16 -17.41 36.09
CA ASN A 481 -3.94 -16.46 37.18
C ASN A 481 -2.49 -15.99 37.19
N ASP A 482 -2.25 -14.72 36.82
CA ASP A 482 -0.96 -14.07 37.08
C ASP A 482 -0.83 -13.75 38.58
N ARG A 483 -0.03 -14.55 39.29
CA ARG A 483 0.41 -14.25 40.66
C ARG A 483 1.39 -13.08 40.64
N MET A 484 0.89 -11.90 41.01
CA MET A 484 1.72 -10.75 41.34
C MET A 484 2.35 -10.98 42.72
N SER A 485 3.68 -10.86 42.84
CA SER A 485 4.36 -10.93 44.14
C SER A 485 5.41 -9.83 44.26
N THR A 486 5.21 -9.00 45.29
CA THR A 486 6.03 -7.88 45.70
C THR A 486 7.37 -8.33 46.26
N SER A 487 8.46 -7.68 45.86
CA SER A 487 9.78 -7.85 46.48
C SER A 487 10.07 -6.76 47.52
N SER A 488 10.21 -7.14 48.78
CA SER A 488 10.92 -6.36 49.80
C SER A 488 11.81 -7.31 50.62
N SER A 489 12.97 -6.80 51.03
CA SER A 489 14.16 -7.59 51.37
C SER A 489 14.39 -7.76 52.87
N SER A 490 14.86 -8.95 53.28
CA SER A 490 15.72 -9.12 54.47
C SER A 490 16.50 -10.44 54.42
N THR A 491 17.51 -10.57 55.30
CA THR A 491 18.65 -11.49 55.20
C THR A 491 18.56 -12.73 56.10
N SER A 492 19.08 -13.87 55.58
CA SER A 492 19.74 -15.00 56.29
C SER A 492 19.18 -15.54 57.62
N VAL A 493 18.84 -16.84 57.67
CA VAL A 493 19.72 -17.92 58.21
C VAL A 493 19.15 -19.32 57.86
N THR A 494 19.91 -20.37 58.17
CA THR A 494 19.80 -21.76 57.70
C THR A 494 18.76 -22.63 58.42
N SER A 495 18.07 -23.51 57.67
CA SER A 495 17.91 -24.94 58.00
C SER A 495 17.35 -25.71 56.80
N SER A 496 17.56 -27.03 56.78
CA SER A 496 17.39 -27.90 55.61
C SER A 496 16.22 -28.87 55.74
N THR A 497 15.43 -29.02 54.67
CA THR A 497 14.59 -30.21 54.40
C THR A 497 14.37 -30.35 52.89
N GLU A 498 14.26 -31.59 52.42
CA GLU A 498 14.16 -31.93 51.00
C GLU A 498 12.69 -31.96 50.53
N THR A 499 12.38 -31.23 49.46
CA THR A 499 11.21 -31.50 48.59
C THR A 499 11.60 -31.28 47.13
N GLN A 500 11.25 -32.25 46.27
CA GLN A 500 11.43 -32.12 44.82
C GLN A 500 10.34 -31.22 44.23
N GLU A 501 10.72 -30.06 43.70
CA GLU A 501 9.86 -29.26 42.81
C GLU A 501 10.58 -28.93 41.50
N SER A 502 9.84 -28.98 40.39
CA SER A 502 10.30 -28.78 39.02
C SER A 502 10.62 -27.31 38.71
N ARG A 503 11.70 -26.82 39.32
CA ARG A 503 12.23 -25.46 39.11
C ARG A 503 12.61 -25.24 37.65
N ALA A 504 11.95 -24.29 36.98
CA ALA A 504 12.31 -23.87 35.64
C ALA A 504 13.81 -23.45 35.60
N PRO A 505 14.62 -23.97 34.66
CA PRO A 505 16.05 -23.69 34.64
C PRO A 505 16.30 -22.22 34.32
N GLY A 506 17.16 -21.58 35.13
CA GLY A 506 17.66 -20.23 34.86
C GLY A 506 18.43 -20.17 33.53
N PRO A 507 18.71 -18.95 33.02
CA PRO A 507 19.44 -18.79 31.77
C PRO A 507 20.81 -19.48 31.83
N ILE A 508 21.09 -20.32 30.82
CA ILE A 508 22.39 -20.98 30.69
C ILE A 508 23.46 -19.92 30.37
N LEU A 509 24.46 -19.80 31.23
CA LEU A 509 25.61 -18.91 31.08
C LEU A 509 26.91 -19.71 30.99
N THR A 510 27.92 -19.15 30.33
CA THR A 510 29.29 -19.66 30.29
C THR A 510 30.05 -19.27 31.57
N ALA A 511 31.25 -19.82 31.75
CA ALA A 511 32.15 -19.43 32.85
C ALA A 511 32.52 -17.94 32.86
N GLY A 512 32.35 -17.22 31.73
CA GLY A 512 32.49 -15.76 31.64
C GLY A 512 31.22 -14.96 31.95
N GLY A 513 30.14 -15.60 32.43
CA GLY A 513 28.86 -14.95 32.69
C GLY A 513 28.08 -14.51 31.45
N LYS A 514 28.56 -14.85 30.25
CA LYS A 514 27.92 -14.53 28.96
C LYS A 514 26.97 -15.63 28.53
N ASN A 515 26.10 -15.33 27.58
CA ASN A 515 25.30 -16.35 26.88
C ASN A 515 26.22 -17.16 25.94
N PRO A 516 26.22 -18.51 25.98
CA PRO A 516 27.09 -19.34 25.13
C PRO A 516 26.92 -19.10 23.63
N VAL A 517 25.72 -18.76 23.15
CA VAL A 517 25.49 -18.43 21.72
C VAL A 517 26.23 -17.14 21.33
N MET A 518 26.32 -16.19 22.26
CA MET A 518 27.00 -14.90 22.05
C MET A 518 28.52 -15.10 22.06
N GLU A 519 29.05 -15.82 23.04
CA GLU A 519 30.49 -16.09 23.16
C GLU A 519 31.00 -16.96 22.01
N LEU A 520 30.23 -17.96 21.54
CA LEU A 520 30.62 -18.74 20.37
C LEU A 520 30.65 -17.90 19.09
N ASN A 521 29.70 -16.96 18.93
CA ASN A 521 29.68 -16.03 17.79
C ASN A 521 30.78 -14.95 17.88
N GLU A 522 31.28 -14.61 19.08
CA GLU A 522 32.49 -13.81 19.28
C GLU A 522 33.74 -14.55 18.79
N LYS A 523 33.83 -15.88 19.00
CA LYS A 523 34.95 -16.72 18.52
C LYS A 523 34.89 -17.02 17.03
N ARG A 524 33.70 -17.32 16.48
CA ARG A 524 33.46 -17.65 15.07
C ARG A 524 32.17 -16.97 14.60
N ARG A 525 32.29 -15.96 13.74
CA ARG A 525 31.12 -15.24 13.19
C ARG A 525 30.45 -16.05 12.08
N GLY A 526 29.12 -16.03 12.04
CA GLY A 526 28.33 -16.57 10.91
C GLY A 526 27.96 -18.05 11.02
N LEU A 527 28.01 -18.64 12.22
CA LEU A 527 27.64 -20.03 12.45
C LEU A 527 26.14 -20.30 12.20
N LYS A 528 25.84 -21.35 11.44
CA LYS A 528 24.48 -21.85 11.22
C LYS A 528 24.07 -22.81 12.33
N TYR A 529 22.80 -22.73 12.72
CA TYR A 529 22.20 -23.62 13.72
C TYR A 529 20.94 -24.23 13.14
N GLU A 530 20.87 -25.55 13.11
CA GLU A 530 19.80 -26.30 12.46
C GLU A 530 18.98 -27.09 13.49
N LEU A 531 17.68 -27.25 13.24
CA LEU A 531 16.76 -27.99 14.13
C LEU A 531 16.60 -29.40 13.59
N ILE A 532 17.15 -30.39 14.29
CA ILE A 532 17.10 -31.80 13.88
C ILE A 532 15.78 -32.45 14.27
N SER A 533 15.30 -32.18 15.48
CA SER A 533 14.04 -32.76 15.96
C SER A 533 13.35 -31.88 16.99
N GLU A 534 12.03 -31.81 16.86
CA GLU A 534 11.08 -31.31 17.87
C GLU A 534 10.21 -32.51 18.27
N SER A 535 10.34 -32.98 19.52
CA SER A 535 9.66 -34.17 20.02
C SER A 535 9.09 -33.94 21.42
N GLY A 536 7.80 -34.21 21.60
CA GLY A 536 7.12 -34.09 22.89
C GLY A 536 5.71 -33.50 22.79
N SER A 537 4.92 -33.69 23.85
CA SER A 537 3.59 -33.09 24.02
C SER A 537 3.70 -31.59 24.35
N SER A 538 2.58 -30.86 24.30
CA SER A 538 2.54 -29.41 24.54
C SER A 538 3.15 -28.94 25.87
N TYR A 539 3.27 -29.83 26.87
CA TYR A 539 3.82 -29.55 28.20
C TYR A 539 5.25 -30.08 28.44
N ASP A 540 5.80 -30.92 27.56
CA ASP A 540 7.21 -31.38 27.60
C ASP A 540 7.79 -31.49 26.19
N LYS A 541 7.80 -30.36 25.47
CA LYS A 541 8.44 -30.26 24.15
C LYS A 541 9.96 -30.27 24.30
N ARG A 542 10.62 -31.23 23.68
CA ARG A 542 12.08 -31.37 23.64
C ARG A 542 12.61 -31.03 22.25
N PHE A 543 13.50 -30.04 22.20
CA PHE A 543 14.11 -29.54 20.97
C PHE A 543 15.56 -29.95 20.89
N ILE A 544 16.01 -30.25 19.69
CA ILE A 544 17.38 -30.66 19.40
C ILE A 544 17.95 -29.78 18.31
N ILE A 545 18.93 -28.97 18.68
CA ILE A 545 19.62 -28.02 17.81
C ILE A 545 21.04 -28.52 17.56
N GLU A 546 21.51 -28.41 16.33
CA GLU A 546 22.86 -28.71 15.92
C GLU A 546 23.58 -27.45 15.41
N VAL A 547 24.90 -27.37 15.61
CA VAL A 547 25.77 -26.31 15.09
C VAL A 547 27.06 -26.93 14.57
N GLU A 548 27.42 -26.61 13.32
CA GLU A 548 28.72 -26.97 12.75
C GLU A 548 29.73 -25.86 13.05
N VAL A 549 30.85 -26.22 13.67
CA VAL A 549 31.97 -25.31 13.98
C VAL A 549 33.26 -26.02 13.60
N ASP A 550 34.05 -25.42 12.70
CA ASP A 550 35.36 -25.95 12.28
C ASP A 550 35.33 -27.42 11.80
N LYS A 551 34.28 -27.80 11.04
CA LYS A 551 33.97 -29.15 10.55
C LYS A 551 33.68 -30.18 11.66
N GLN A 552 33.41 -29.73 12.88
CA GLN A 552 32.90 -30.54 13.98
C GLN A 552 31.45 -30.16 14.27
N VAL A 553 30.64 -31.15 14.60
CA VAL A 553 29.18 -31.02 14.69
C VAL A 553 28.76 -31.18 16.14
N PHE A 554 28.11 -30.16 16.71
CA PHE A 554 27.73 -30.11 18.12
C PHE A 554 26.23 -30.03 18.30
N ARG A 555 25.68 -30.97 19.06
CA ARG A 555 24.24 -31.13 19.30
C ARG A 555 23.88 -30.75 20.73
N GLY A 556 22.87 -29.90 20.88
CA GLY A 556 22.32 -29.47 22.16
C GLY A 556 20.83 -29.75 22.26
N THR A 557 20.37 -30.07 23.47
CA THR A 557 18.97 -30.41 23.74
C THR A 557 18.38 -29.47 24.78
N GLY A 558 17.06 -29.27 24.76
CA GLY A 558 16.40 -28.47 25.78
C GLY A 558 14.89 -28.31 25.59
N PRO A 559 14.17 -27.81 26.60
CA PRO A 559 12.71 -27.65 26.59
C PRO A 559 12.20 -26.52 25.69
N ASN A 560 13.11 -25.74 25.09
CA ASN A 560 12.80 -24.63 24.19
C ASN A 560 13.90 -24.51 23.13
N LYS A 561 13.58 -24.10 21.89
CA LYS A 561 14.56 -23.87 20.81
C LYS A 561 15.73 -22.96 21.25
N LYS A 562 15.46 -21.94 22.09
CA LYS A 562 16.49 -21.06 22.67
C LYS A 562 17.45 -21.78 23.64
N VAL A 563 16.95 -22.70 24.46
CA VAL A 563 17.75 -23.46 25.45
C VAL A 563 18.57 -24.54 24.75
N ALA A 564 17.98 -25.26 23.79
CA ALA A 564 18.68 -26.23 22.96
C ALA A 564 19.83 -25.57 22.16
N LYS A 565 19.60 -24.37 21.60
CA LYS A 565 20.62 -23.58 20.92
C LYS A 565 21.76 -23.12 21.85
N ALA A 566 21.43 -22.71 23.08
CA ALA A 566 22.44 -22.37 24.09
C ALA A 566 23.25 -23.60 24.55
N SER A 567 22.61 -24.76 24.71
CA SER A 567 23.26 -26.04 25.01
C SER A 567 24.23 -26.45 23.89
N ALA A 568 23.81 -26.36 22.62
CA ALA A 568 24.64 -26.70 21.47
C ALA A 568 25.89 -25.80 21.38
N ALA A 569 25.69 -24.48 21.58
CA ALA A 569 26.79 -23.52 21.60
C ALA A 569 27.76 -23.74 22.77
N LEU A 570 27.26 -24.14 23.95
CA LEU A 570 28.08 -24.44 25.11
C LEU A 570 28.91 -25.72 24.89
N ALA A 571 28.34 -26.75 24.27
CA ALA A 571 29.07 -27.96 23.89
C ALA A 571 30.23 -27.66 22.92
N ALA A 572 29.98 -26.85 21.89
CA ALA A 572 31.00 -26.40 20.95
C ALA A 572 32.09 -25.54 21.64
N LEU A 573 31.70 -24.60 22.52
CA LEU A 573 32.64 -23.78 23.29
C LEU A 573 33.57 -24.62 24.16
N ASN A 574 33.02 -25.60 24.90
CA ASN A 574 33.82 -26.49 25.72
C ASN A 574 34.75 -27.34 24.84
N SER A 575 34.24 -27.97 23.78
CA SER A 575 35.06 -28.89 22.97
C SER A 575 36.18 -28.21 22.19
N LEU A 576 35.98 -26.97 21.72
CA LEU A 576 36.93 -26.28 20.84
C LEU A 576 37.78 -25.22 21.54
N PHE A 577 37.34 -24.67 22.68
CA PHE A 577 37.97 -23.51 23.31
C PHE A 577 38.35 -23.71 24.80
N SER A 578 38.02 -24.83 25.46
CA SER A 578 38.47 -25.09 26.85
C SER A 578 39.91 -25.62 26.91
N GLY A 579 40.88 -24.81 26.47
CA GLY A 579 42.26 -25.24 26.22
C GLY A 579 43.37 -24.33 26.75
N SER A 580 43.33 -23.88 28.02
CA SER A 580 44.48 -23.19 28.64
C SER A 580 44.52 -23.05 30.17
N LYS A 581 44.19 -24.09 30.97
CA LYS A 581 44.60 -24.15 32.41
C LYS A 581 45.03 -25.56 32.89
N SER A 582 46.36 -25.77 32.91
CA SER A 582 47.17 -26.73 33.71
C SER A 582 46.83 -28.23 33.75
N ALA A 583 47.88 -29.06 33.69
CA ALA A 583 47.81 -30.53 33.71
C ALA A 583 48.10 -31.19 35.08
N SER A 584 47.79 -32.50 35.15
CA SER A 584 48.13 -33.51 36.19
C SER A 584 47.22 -33.57 37.44
N SER A 585 46.55 -34.70 37.70
CA SER A 585 47.18 -35.84 38.39
C SER A 585 46.43 -37.20 38.30
N LYS A 586 47.22 -38.25 38.02
CA LYS A 586 47.14 -39.69 38.39
C LYS A 586 45.78 -40.40 38.68
N LYS A 587 45.44 -41.33 37.77
CA LYS A 587 44.93 -42.72 37.95
C LYS A 587 44.27 -43.13 39.30
N LYS A 588 43.05 -43.67 39.22
CA LYS A 588 42.62 -44.88 39.96
C LYS A 588 41.92 -45.88 39.01
N ARG A 589 42.09 -47.18 39.27
CA ARG A 589 41.56 -48.32 38.48
C ARG A 589 40.08 -48.62 38.82
N PRO A 590 39.32 -49.23 37.89
CA PRO A 590 38.08 -49.94 38.22
C PRO A 590 38.35 -51.36 38.75
N ASN A 591 37.37 -51.99 39.42
CA ASN A 591 37.40 -53.40 39.82
C ASN A 591 36.01 -54.08 39.58
N PRO A 592 35.94 -55.39 39.28
CA PRO A 592 34.72 -56.08 38.77
C PRO A 592 34.10 -57.09 39.78
N PRO A 593 32.95 -57.71 39.43
CA PRO A 593 32.88 -59.19 39.33
C PRO A 593 31.83 -59.73 38.30
N PRO A 594 31.64 -61.06 38.11
CA PRO A 594 32.59 -62.17 38.06
C PRO A 594 32.51 -63.00 36.74
N LYS A 595 33.31 -64.07 36.64
CA LYS A 595 33.63 -64.85 35.40
C LYS A 595 32.70 -66.06 35.17
N ARG A 596 32.70 -66.61 33.92
CA ARG A 596 33.07 -68.01 33.59
C ARG A 596 33.30 -68.21 32.05
N PRO A 597 33.98 -69.29 31.60
CA PRO A 597 34.65 -69.41 30.28
C PRO A 597 33.87 -70.33 29.29
N VAL A 598 34.27 -70.68 28.06
CA VAL A 598 35.48 -71.41 27.59
C VAL A 598 35.66 -71.27 26.05
N THR A 599 36.88 -71.54 25.56
CA THR A 599 37.36 -71.61 24.16
C THR A 599 36.59 -72.55 23.21
N SER A 600 36.56 -72.23 21.91
CA SER A 600 37.11 -73.11 20.84
C SER A 600 37.07 -72.46 19.43
N VAL A 601 37.89 -72.99 18.52
CA VAL A 601 37.95 -72.72 17.07
C VAL A 601 37.12 -73.79 16.35
N LEU A 602 36.44 -73.46 15.22
CA LEU A 602 36.35 -74.27 13.97
C LEU A 602 35.37 -73.70 12.91
N THR A 603 35.85 -73.69 11.66
CA THR A 603 35.22 -73.80 10.31
C THR A 603 33.76 -73.42 9.96
N ILE A 604 33.68 -72.67 8.83
CA ILE A 604 32.64 -72.49 7.77
C ILE A 604 31.96 -73.82 7.32
N PRO A 605 30.80 -73.86 6.57
CA PRO A 605 30.19 -72.86 5.67
C PRO A 605 28.65 -72.64 5.91
N THR A 606 27.74 -72.11 5.05
CA THR A 606 27.69 -71.75 3.60
C THR A 606 26.53 -70.76 3.27
N LEU A 607 26.61 -70.03 2.13
CA LEU A 607 25.51 -69.44 1.30
C LEU A 607 24.62 -68.29 1.90
N ALA A 608 24.13 -67.29 1.13
CA ALA A 608 24.10 -67.09 -0.32
C ALA A 608 24.20 -65.60 -0.78
N ALA A 609 24.46 -65.42 -2.09
CA ALA A 609 24.08 -64.29 -2.97
C ALA A 609 24.66 -62.87 -2.75
N ARG A 610 25.69 -62.58 -3.57
CA ARG A 610 26.17 -61.29 -4.12
C ARG A 610 25.43 -61.03 -5.49
N PRO A 611 25.73 -60.02 -6.37
CA PRO A 611 26.68 -58.90 -6.33
C PRO A 611 26.07 -57.51 -6.80
N PRO A 612 26.59 -56.69 -7.77
CA PRO A 612 27.31 -55.45 -7.41
C PRO A 612 27.09 -54.13 -8.25
N ARG A 613 27.60 -53.01 -7.71
CA ARG A 613 28.37 -51.90 -8.35
C ARG A 613 27.93 -51.18 -9.67
N VAL A 614 27.80 -49.82 -9.58
CA VAL A 614 28.49 -48.75 -10.40
C VAL A 614 28.06 -48.58 -11.90
N PRO A 615 28.23 -47.45 -12.64
CA PRO A 615 28.43 -46.00 -12.37
C PRO A 615 27.42 -45.02 -13.07
N VAL A 616 27.70 -43.71 -12.94
CA VAL A 616 27.20 -42.50 -13.63
C VAL A 616 27.36 -42.48 -15.18
N ILE A 617 26.42 -41.85 -15.92
CA ILE A 617 26.65 -40.91 -17.06
C ILE A 617 25.32 -40.21 -17.49
N PRO A 618 25.31 -38.99 -18.09
CA PRO A 618 24.15 -38.07 -18.05
C PRO A 618 23.45 -37.83 -19.41
N ARG A 619 22.28 -37.15 -19.38
CA ARG A 619 21.77 -36.28 -20.47
C ARG A 619 20.63 -35.36 -20.00
N ALA A 620 20.51 -34.20 -20.64
CA ALA A 620 19.41 -33.23 -20.53
C ALA A 620 18.56 -33.30 -21.83
N PRO A 621 17.70 -32.30 -22.12
CA PRO A 621 16.52 -31.83 -21.38
C PRO A 621 15.22 -32.15 -22.17
N TYR A 622 14.02 -31.95 -21.59
CA TYR A 622 12.79 -31.88 -22.39
C TYR A 622 11.75 -30.91 -21.83
N ILE A 623 10.94 -30.37 -22.73
CA ILE A 623 9.91 -29.35 -22.52
C ILE A 623 8.55 -30.03 -22.34
N SER A 624 7.72 -29.56 -21.41
CA SER A 624 6.25 -29.56 -21.58
C SER A 624 5.57 -28.54 -20.64
N SER A 625 4.46 -27.97 -21.12
CA SER A 625 3.66 -26.94 -20.46
C SER A 625 2.43 -27.58 -19.73
N PRO A 626 1.27 -26.91 -19.49
CA PRO A 626 0.66 -26.86 -18.16
C PRO A 626 -0.67 -27.63 -18.04
N PRO A 627 -1.35 -27.57 -16.87
CA PRO A 627 -2.77 -27.86 -16.77
C PRO A 627 -3.61 -26.69 -16.18
N THR A 628 -4.71 -26.37 -16.87
CA THR A 628 -5.96 -25.84 -16.29
C THR A 628 -6.69 -26.98 -15.54
N HIS A 629 -7.74 -26.84 -14.72
CA HIS A 629 -8.84 -25.85 -14.67
C HIS A 629 -9.56 -25.88 -13.29
N SER A 630 -10.22 -24.77 -12.90
CA SER A 630 -11.32 -24.57 -11.91
C SER A 630 -11.41 -25.35 -10.58
N TYR A 631 -11.54 -24.62 -9.46
CA TYR A 631 -12.85 -24.47 -8.77
C TYR A 631 -12.87 -23.24 -7.83
N ILE A 632 -13.98 -22.51 -7.77
CA ILE A 632 -14.22 -21.36 -6.87
C ILE A 632 -15.49 -21.65 -6.05
N PRO A 633 -15.49 -21.36 -4.74
CA PRO A 633 -16.72 -21.01 -4.02
C PRO A 633 -16.68 -19.57 -3.46
N PRO A 634 -17.85 -18.94 -3.20
CA PRO A 634 -17.96 -17.49 -2.98
C PRO A 634 -17.91 -17.09 -1.50
N GLY A 635 -17.69 -15.79 -1.25
CA GLY A 635 -17.84 -15.19 0.08
C GLY A 635 -16.98 -13.94 0.26
N GLY A 636 -17.57 -12.76 0.05
CA GLY A 636 -16.90 -11.49 0.33
C GLY A 636 -16.95 -11.12 1.81
N LEU A 637 -15.87 -10.53 2.33
CA LEU A 637 -15.89 -9.76 3.58
C LEU A 637 -15.08 -8.48 3.40
N TYR A 638 -15.76 -7.35 3.61
CA TYR A 638 -15.14 -6.04 3.78
C TYR A 638 -14.20 -6.05 4.98
N ILE A 639 -13.05 -5.39 4.87
CA ILE A 639 -12.23 -4.99 6.03
C ILE A 639 -11.96 -3.50 5.90
N ASP A 640 -12.62 -2.73 6.75
CA ASP A 640 -12.39 -1.30 6.88
C ASP A 640 -10.99 -1.02 7.46
N SER A 641 -10.37 0.06 7.01
CA SER A 641 -9.14 0.58 7.60
C SER A 641 -9.11 2.09 7.46
N ALA A 642 -9.72 2.75 8.44
CA ALA A 642 -9.70 4.19 8.56
C ALA A 642 -8.28 4.71 8.78
N TYR A 643 -7.75 5.47 7.81
CA TYR A 643 -7.00 6.71 8.04
C TYR A 643 -6.81 7.45 6.70
N TYR A 644 -7.36 8.67 6.61
CA TYR A 644 -7.13 9.63 5.52
C TYR A 644 -7.68 9.26 4.12
N GLN A 645 -9.01 9.13 4.02
CA GLN A 645 -9.69 9.29 2.72
C GLN A 645 -9.63 10.76 2.27
N PRO A 646 -9.11 11.09 1.06
CA PRO A 646 -9.67 12.20 0.31
C PRO A 646 -11.11 11.84 -0.06
N GLN A 647 -12.04 12.79 -0.04
CA GLN A 647 -13.44 12.51 -0.39
C GLN A 647 -13.52 11.97 -1.84
N THR A 648 -13.78 10.67 -1.98
CA THR A 648 -14.10 10.05 -3.26
C THR A 648 -15.49 10.50 -3.68
N ILE A 649 -15.53 11.38 -4.68
CA ILE A 649 -16.76 11.90 -5.28
C ILE A 649 -17.53 10.73 -5.91
N ALA A 650 -18.71 10.43 -5.34
CA ALA A 650 -19.81 9.58 -5.84
C ALA A 650 -19.47 8.45 -6.82
N THR A 651 -19.82 7.22 -6.44
CA THR A 651 -19.83 6.04 -7.33
C THR A 651 -20.48 6.34 -8.69
N PRO A 652 -19.84 6.02 -9.82
CA PRO A 652 -20.45 6.20 -11.13
C PRO A 652 -21.71 5.34 -11.27
N ILE A 653 -22.71 5.86 -11.99
CA ILE A 653 -23.86 5.08 -12.43
C ILE A 653 -23.38 4.15 -13.56
N ILE A 654 -22.91 2.97 -13.18
CA ILE A 654 -22.54 1.91 -14.12
C ILE A 654 -23.80 1.07 -14.36
N ILE A 655 -24.36 1.17 -15.57
CA ILE A 655 -25.16 0.09 -16.14
C ILE A 655 -24.16 -0.99 -16.57
N HIS A 656 -24.44 -2.25 -16.25
CA HIS A 656 -23.52 -3.37 -16.44
C HIS A 656 -23.05 -3.49 -17.90
N LEU A 657 -21.75 -3.31 -18.13
CA LEU A 657 -21.03 -3.87 -19.27
C LEU A 657 -19.99 -4.85 -18.71
N GLY A 658 -19.89 -6.04 -19.32
CA GLY A 658 -19.14 -7.16 -18.78
C GLY A 658 -17.63 -6.89 -18.68
N PRO A 659 -16.91 -7.53 -17.75
CA PRO A 659 -15.47 -7.33 -17.56
C PRO A 659 -14.58 -7.95 -18.65
N GLN A 660 -15.13 -8.35 -19.81
CA GLN A 660 -14.39 -9.04 -20.88
C GLN A 660 -14.22 -8.23 -22.18
N ASP A 661 -15.04 -7.21 -22.44
CA ASP A 661 -15.08 -6.49 -23.74
C ASP A 661 -14.18 -5.24 -23.80
N LEU A 662 -13.16 -5.15 -22.93
CA LEU A 662 -12.42 -3.90 -22.66
C LEU A 662 -10.89 -4.04 -22.59
N PHE A 663 -10.35 -5.20 -22.98
CA PHE A 663 -8.92 -5.44 -23.14
C PHE A 663 -8.62 -5.78 -24.60
#